data_AF-A0A352N5Q9-F1
#
_entry.id   AF-A0A352N5Q9-F1
#
_cell.length_a   1.000
_cell.length_b   1.000
_cell.length_c   1.000
_cell.angle_alpha   90.00
_cell.angle_beta   90.00
_cell.angle_gamma   90.00
#
_symmetry.space_group_name_H-M   'P 1'
#
loop_
_entity.id
_entity.type
_entity.pdbx_description
1 polymer ?
#
loop_
_entity_poly.entity_id
_entity_poly.type
_entity_poly.pdbx_seq_one_letter_code
_entity_poly.pdbx_strand_id
1 'polypeptide(L)'
;MALIMTVAMLFMLLLMAIAFASTARMWKQAAGNSNDLAVTRLFAESAIQRAIGALRFYSSISGNQYADVISHDEVDSITANRKNFDTLYRIATVSNDVQYDWVSPYDPDAVDAVHWQYVYNGLPGPSDAGYDAKNPKKIIGRIAYVTVAVGGKLDPAACVDHNSTVGSAVNENGASEERNGIYVKEINIQDLDPANATTFLPVATISNFSSANASPAGRLADGERWIDWDKLFSPSKLNITDSIQKDAFRTWFTIDNPADPEAFWVDTDNDGLQDSGELFHRFNLARTDWNAMAVGNIIASPTTYSNAASTYDGNGIKWLNNWTDAGTYSTVTARKNQIASNIKDYSDSDDDVTTDSTTAPTYTGNEKTPYINELALEVQCTTTMINIEGPEKEAHLDFYIRCGGEIINMYGENFSAATTLRMIGTIDFDYHAQDPPDVQHYSGTYDRTFDLTAIGSSSYKFTWDVQPFLVTKTIICLPPHKVWVDNLKVGVNTSILTYNGKFADCAKPDAAGEFSNTFLHLVERDNHGIDTTYFEYQVDDPRQNLNSGDWPQATCPVQQDPAISPVYVYTGTIDAINSGVTCTTSGDAETGSTPPTISTAFIRNAPMKSPWELGCIHRGGKWETINLLTYNETDGHYGITPTAGGGTFASGDANILDQVKMTGNTETYGLVSINASTDSVLKALIAKIRAGVPWKNNGSDGTSGTADDNSPGSRNNGTELTYNTNVTNIASAISGSAYRQFKTRGQIVKVSKLSDGTEATQTKNATKEEIIGKFINLTKATSIDDTIVIIALAQAIKDVGDGKTISKDLDANGTIGSADEATATVKYDINGDGDITDTISETFSNCQYGTYNQYADEILAEQKVLAVVSRNPVSGKWKIIKFMYLED
;
A
#
# COMPACT_ATOMS: atom_id res chain seq x y z
N MET A 1 -41.77 39.61 -84.32
CA MET A 1 -42.12 38.66 -83.24
C MET A 1 -41.18 37.44 -83.17
N ALA A 2 -40.93 36.72 -84.27
CA ALA A 2 -40.01 35.57 -84.28
C ALA A 2 -38.59 35.89 -83.76
N LEU A 3 -37.98 37.01 -84.20
CA LEU A 3 -36.62 37.40 -83.79
C LEU A 3 -36.49 37.63 -82.27
N ILE A 4 -37.49 38.28 -81.65
CA ILE A 4 -37.53 38.56 -80.20
C ILE A 4 -37.70 37.24 -79.41
N MET A 5 -38.52 36.31 -79.89
CA MET A 5 -38.62 34.98 -79.27
C MET A 5 -37.31 34.20 -79.33
N THR A 6 -36.59 34.22 -80.46
CA THR A 6 -35.29 33.55 -80.57
C THR A 6 -34.24 34.18 -79.66
N VAL A 7 -34.20 35.52 -79.54
CA VAL A 7 -33.27 36.20 -78.62
C VAL A 7 -33.62 35.90 -77.16
N ALA A 8 -34.90 35.89 -76.80
CA ALA A 8 -35.34 35.52 -75.45
C ALA A 8 -35.01 34.06 -75.10
N MET A 9 -35.20 33.12 -76.04
CA MET A 9 -34.79 31.71 -75.85
C MET A 9 -33.26 31.57 -75.74
N LEU A 10 -32.48 32.27 -76.56
CA LEU A 10 -31.02 32.29 -76.48
C LEU A 10 -30.52 32.85 -75.15
N PHE A 11 -31.14 33.92 -74.65
CA PHE A 11 -30.79 34.51 -73.35
C PHE A 11 -31.13 33.56 -72.20
N MET A 12 -32.28 32.87 -72.28
CA MET A 12 -32.67 31.87 -71.29
C MET A 12 -31.73 30.65 -71.31
N LEU A 13 -31.32 30.19 -72.48
CA LEU A 13 -30.32 29.12 -72.64
C LEU A 13 -28.94 29.53 -72.09
N LEU A 14 -28.52 30.78 -72.32
CA LEU A 14 -27.26 31.31 -71.79
C LEU A 14 -27.30 31.40 -70.25
N LEU A 15 -28.38 31.93 -69.67
CA LEU A 15 -28.57 31.98 -68.22
C LEU A 15 -28.55 30.58 -67.61
N MET A 16 -29.19 29.60 -68.27
CA MET A 16 -29.19 28.21 -67.83
C MET A 16 -27.78 27.60 -67.91
N ALA A 17 -27.02 27.87 -68.98
CA ALA A 17 -25.63 27.41 -69.11
C ALA A 17 -24.70 28.01 -68.05
N ILE A 18 -24.86 29.30 -67.73
CA ILE A 18 -24.09 29.96 -66.66
C ILE A 18 -24.46 29.39 -65.28
N ALA A 19 -25.74 29.11 -65.03
CA ALA A 19 -26.19 28.47 -63.79
C ALA A 19 -25.59 27.05 -63.64
N PHE A 20 -25.56 26.25 -64.71
CA PHE A 20 -24.89 24.95 -64.71
C PHE A 20 -23.37 25.05 -64.52
N ALA A 21 -22.71 26.01 -65.17
CA ALA A 21 -21.27 26.21 -65.00
C ALA A 21 -20.92 26.67 -63.57
N SER A 22 -21.74 27.56 -63.00
CA SER A 22 -21.59 28.04 -61.61
C SER A 22 -21.79 26.91 -60.61
N THR A 23 -22.90 26.16 -60.72
CA THR A 23 -23.16 25.01 -59.85
C THR A 23 -22.10 23.93 -59.99
N ALA A 24 -21.65 23.60 -61.20
CA ALA A 24 -20.57 22.64 -61.42
C ALA A 24 -19.24 23.09 -60.77
N ARG A 25 -18.91 24.38 -60.85
CA ARG A 25 -17.72 24.94 -60.19
C ARG A 25 -17.85 24.89 -58.67
N MET A 26 -19.02 25.25 -58.12
CA MET A 26 -19.30 25.15 -56.69
C MET A 26 -19.20 23.71 -56.18
N TRP A 27 -19.81 22.74 -56.88
CA TRP A 27 -19.73 21.32 -56.52
C TRP A 27 -18.32 20.77 -56.63
N LYS A 28 -17.55 21.17 -57.65
CA LYS A 28 -16.13 20.79 -57.76
C LYS A 28 -15.32 21.32 -56.58
N GLN A 29 -15.56 22.56 -56.17
CA GLN A 29 -14.86 23.16 -55.03
C GLN A 29 -15.30 22.52 -53.70
N ALA A 30 -16.60 22.30 -53.50
CA ALA A 30 -17.13 21.60 -52.33
C ALA A 30 -16.60 20.16 -52.22
N ALA A 31 -16.50 19.44 -53.35
CA ALA A 31 -15.91 18.11 -53.41
C ALA A 31 -14.41 18.14 -53.08
N GLY A 32 -13.67 19.14 -53.56
CA GLY A 32 -12.27 19.37 -53.21
C GLY A 32 -12.10 19.57 -51.71
N ASN A 33 -12.81 20.54 -51.13
CA ASN A 33 -12.75 20.84 -49.69
C ASN A 33 -13.13 19.63 -48.83
N SER A 34 -14.14 18.85 -49.25
CA SER A 34 -14.56 17.64 -48.54
C SER A 34 -13.49 16.54 -48.59
N ASN A 35 -12.83 16.38 -49.74
CA ASN A 35 -11.71 15.45 -49.89
C ASN A 35 -10.52 15.88 -49.02
N ASP A 36 -10.16 17.16 -49.05
CA ASP A 36 -9.02 17.68 -48.29
C ASP A 36 -9.26 17.54 -46.79
N LEU A 37 -10.47 17.82 -46.30
CA LEU A 37 -10.85 17.58 -44.91
C LEU A 37 -10.79 16.10 -44.53
N ALA A 38 -11.26 15.19 -45.41
CA ALA A 38 -11.19 13.76 -45.17
C ALA A 38 -9.73 13.27 -45.08
N VAL A 39 -8.85 13.78 -45.94
CA VAL A 39 -7.40 13.49 -45.90
C VAL A 39 -6.78 14.03 -44.60
N THR A 40 -7.12 15.26 -44.18
CA THR A 40 -6.61 15.83 -42.93
C THR A 40 -7.06 15.03 -41.70
N ARG A 41 -8.30 14.53 -41.68
CA ARG A 41 -8.79 13.65 -40.60
C ARG A 41 -7.97 12.36 -40.50
N LEU A 42 -7.64 11.74 -41.63
CA LEU A 42 -6.77 10.56 -41.67
C LEU A 42 -5.35 10.89 -41.17
N PHE A 43 -4.81 12.07 -41.47
CA PHE A 43 -3.53 12.51 -40.92
C PHE A 43 -3.59 12.71 -39.40
N ALA A 44 -4.65 13.33 -38.88
CA ALA A 44 -4.84 13.49 -37.43
C ALA A 44 -4.95 12.13 -36.73
N GLU A 45 -5.72 11.19 -37.29
CA GLU A 45 -5.77 9.81 -36.78
C GLU A 45 -4.41 9.12 -36.83
N SER A 46 -3.63 9.31 -37.89
CA SER A 46 -2.27 8.79 -37.97
C SER A 46 -1.35 9.38 -36.90
N ALA A 47 -1.54 10.65 -36.51
CA ALA A 47 -0.77 11.28 -35.44
C ALA A 47 -1.08 10.62 -34.09
N ILE A 48 -2.36 10.37 -33.79
CA ILE A 48 -2.78 9.62 -32.61
C ILE A 48 -2.17 8.22 -32.59
N GLN A 49 -2.19 7.50 -33.71
CA GLN A 49 -1.60 6.16 -33.81
C GLN A 49 -0.08 6.18 -33.59
N ARG A 50 0.63 7.21 -34.06
CA ARG A 50 2.06 7.39 -33.83
C ARG A 50 2.35 7.68 -32.36
N ALA A 51 1.58 8.56 -31.72
CA ALA A 51 1.69 8.83 -30.29
C ALA A 51 1.45 7.54 -29.47
N ILE A 52 0.40 6.76 -29.77
CA ILE A 52 0.16 5.46 -29.12
C ILE A 52 1.31 4.48 -29.39
N GLY A 53 1.87 4.47 -30.59
CA GLY A 53 3.04 3.66 -30.94
C GLY A 53 4.27 4.03 -30.10
N ALA A 54 4.53 5.33 -29.92
CA ALA A 54 5.58 5.82 -29.05
C ALA A 54 5.31 5.47 -27.59
N LEU A 55 4.09 5.68 -27.09
CA LEU A 55 3.68 5.28 -25.73
C LEU A 55 3.88 3.77 -25.49
N ARG A 56 3.60 2.93 -26.50
CA ARG A 56 3.88 1.48 -26.43
C ARG A 56 5.38 1.18 -26.40
N PHE A 57 6.17 1.84 -27.24
CA PHE A 57 7.62 1.69 -27.23
C PHE A 57 8.20 2.09 -25.88
N TYR A 58 7.83 3.26 -25.36
CA TYR A 58 8.27 3.73 -24.05
C TYR A 58 7.74 2.88 -22.88
N SER A 59 6.59 2.20 -23.03
CA SER A 59 6.12 1.23 -22.04
C SER A 59 6.93 -0.08 -22.00
N SER A 60 7.75 -0.32 -23.03
CA SER A 60 8.63 -1.50 -23.12
C SER A 60 10.08 -1.23 -22.72
N ILE A 61 10.37 -0.03 -22.18
CA ILE A 61 11.70 0.37 -21.72
C ILE A 61 11.59 1.11 -20.37
N SER A 62 12.46 0.76 -19.42
CA SER A 62 12.43 1.28 -18.05
C SER A 62 12.72 2.78 -17.96
N GLY A 63 12.00 3.51 -17.09
CA GLY A 63 12.42 4.83 -16.58
C GLY A 63 11.85 6.07 -17.26
N ASN A 64 10.88 5.94 -18.17
CA ASN A 64 10.36 7.10 -18.92
C ASN A 64 9.01 7.61 -18.40
N GLN A 65 8.86 8.94 -18.41
CA GLN A 65 7.59 9.64 -18.21
C GLN A 65 6.84 9.65 -19.53
N TYR A 66 5.61 9.17 -19.54
CA TYR A 66 4.83 9.08 -20.78
C TYR A 66 4.25 10.43 -21.19
N ALA A 67 4.25 11.42 -20.27
CA ALA A 67 3.87 12.80 -20.54
C ALA A 67 4.79 13.48 -21.56
N ASP A 68 6.02 13.00 -21.73
CA ASP A 68 7.05 13.62 -22.58
C ASP A 68 6.97 13.17 -24.05
N VAL A 69 5.95 12.39 -24.43
CA VAL A 69 5.78 11.91 -25.80
C VAL A 69 5.24 13.03 -26.70
N ILE A 70 6.15 13.67 -27.40
CA ILE A 70 5.86 14.73 -28.36
C ILE A 70 6.25 14.34 -29.78
N SER A 71 5.68 15.03 -30.76
CA SER A 71 6.22 15.01 -32.12
C SER A 71 7.48 15.87 -32.16
N HIS A 72 8.65 15.24 -32.12
CA HIS A 72 9.96 15.91 -32.21
C HIS A 72 10.80 15.29 -33.35
N ASP A 73 11.79 16.03 -33.85
CA ASP A 73 12.72 15.57 -34.90
C ASP A 73 14.15 15.98 -34.52
N GLU A 74 14.97 14.99 -34.15
CA GLU A 74 16.23 15.15 -33.39
C GLU A 74 17.49 15.37 -34.26
N VAL A 75 17.39 15.48 -35.59
CA VAL A 75 18.57 15.35 -36.47
C VAL A 75 19.11 16.69 -37.00
N ASP A 76 20.31 17.04 -36.52
CA ASP A 76 21.13 18.24 -36.76
C ASP A 76 21.76 18.37 -38.17
N SER A 77 21.37 17.53 -39.13
CA SER A 77 21.86 17.68 -40.51
C SER A 77 20.88 17.22 -41.59
N ILE A 78 20.56 18.14 -42.50
CA ILE A 78 20.03 17.95 -43.87
C ILE A 78 18.52 17.64 -43.98
N THR A 79 17.64 18.62 -43.73
CA THR A 79 16.46 18.88 -44.58
C THR A 79 15.87 20.25 -44.29
N ALA A 80 15.57 21.04 -45.33
CA ALA A 80 15.12 22.44 -45.27
C ALA A 80 13.71 22.67 -44.65
N ASN A 81 13.11 21.64 -44.03
CA ASN A 81 11.75 21.68 -43.51
C ASN A 81 11.68 21.72 -41.99
N ARG A 82 12.82 21.51 -41.32
CA ARG A 82 12.94 21.42 -39.87
C ARG A 82 13.02 22.83 -39.29
N LYS A 83 12.36 23.06 -38.14
CA LYS A 83 12.17 24.38 -37.48
C LYS A 83 11.17 25.34 -38.12
N ASN A 84 10.30 24.88 -39.02
CA ASN A 84 9.08 25.64 -39.31
C ASN A 84 8.05 25.29 -38.23
N PHE A 85 7.52 26.29 -37.53
CA PHE A 85 6.54 26.14 -36.44
C PHE A 85 5.36 27.11 -36.64
N ASP A 86 5.17 27.56 -37.89
CA ASP A 86 4.05 28.37 -38.30
C ASP A 86 2.74 27.66 -38.01
N THR A 87 1.77 28.42 -37.49
CA THR A 87 0.46 27.91 -37.05
C THR A 87 0.50 26.81 -35.99
N LEU A 88 1.68 26.38 -35.53
CA LEU A 88 1.82 25.27 -34.59
C LEU A 88 1.28 25.63 -33.20
N TYR A 89 1.28 26.93 -32.86
CA TYR A 89 0.59 27.47 -31.67
C TYR A 89 -0.88 27.07 -31.58
N ARG A 90 -1.53 26.72 -32.70
CA ARG A 90 -2.91 26.23 -32.72
C ARG A 90 -3.07 24.86 -32.06
N ILE A 91 -1.99 24.12 -31.80
CA ILE A 91 -2.05 22.88 -31.02
C ILE A 91 -2.44 23.15 -29.56
N ALA A 92 -2.26 24.39 -29.07
CA ALA A 92 -2.80 24.84 -27.80
C ALA A 92 -4.28 24.48 -27.70
N THR A 93 -4.63 23.76 -26.65
CA THR A 93 -5.95 23.18 -26.49
C THR A 93 -6.38 23.35 -25.05
N VAL A 94 -7.54 23.98 -24.87
CA VAL A 94 -8.28 24.01 -23.62
C VAL A 94 -9.64 23.37 -23.91
N SER A 95 -9.71 22.05 -23.80
CA SER A 95 -10.93 21.31 -24.11
C SER A 95 -11.12 20.17 -23.14
N ASN A 96 -12.30 20.12 -22.51
CA ASN A 96 -12.80 18.99 -21.72
C ASN A 96 -11.68 18.15 -21.08
N ASP A 97 -10.93 18.80 -20.18
CA ASP A 97 -9.98 18.23 -19.19
C ASP A 97 -8.51 18.28 -19.51
N VAL A 98 -8.21 18.94 -20.61
CA VAL A 98 -6.89 18.89 -21.21
C VAL A 98 -6.52 20.31 -21.54
N GLN A 99 -5.58 20.81 -20.76
CA GLN A 99 -4.95 22.10 -20.97
C GLN A 99 -3.53 21.82 -21.44
N TYR A 100 -3.29 22.10 -22.71
CA TYR A 100 -1.95 22.24 -23.25
C TYR A 100 -1.81 23.68 -23.71
N ASP A 101 -0.91 24.40 -23.04
CA ASP A 101 -0.60 25.79 -23.37
C ASP A 101 0.65 25.84 -24.24
N TRP A 102 0.57 26.60 -25.33
CA TRP A 102 1.73 26.88 -26.18
C TRP A 102 2.68 27.84 -25.45
N VAL A 103 3.96 27.46 -25.35
CA VAL A 103 5.00 28.27 -24.68
C VAL A 103 5.39 29.45 -25.56
N SER A 104 5.46 30.66 -24.97
CA SER A 104 5.93 31.88 -25.62
C SER A 104 6.88 32.63 -24.66
N PRO A 105 8.12 32.99 -25.09
CA PRO A 105 8.70 32.75 -26.40
C PRO A 105 9.03 31.26 -26.63
N TYR A 106 8.85 30.78 -27.86
CA TYR A 106 9.07 29.38 -28.24
C TYR A 106 10.54 29.16 -28.66
N ASP A 107 11.22 28.19 -28.04
CA ASP A 107 12.58 27.79 -28.41
C ASP A 107 12.55 26.49 -29.24
N PRO A 108 12.79 26.54 -30.57
CA PRO A 108 12.79 25.36 -31.44
C PRO A 108 14.00 24.43 -31.23
N ASP A 109 14.99 24.85 -30.44
CA ASP A 109 16.17 24.05 -30.11
C ASP A 109 16.04 23.36 -28.75
N ALA A 110 14.95 23.60 -28.01
CA ALA A 110 14.69 22.91 -26.76
C ALA A 110 14.38 21.42 -26.98
N VAL A 111 14.86 20.58 -26.07
CA VAL A 111 14.70 19.11 -26.13
C VAL A 111 13.24 18.66 -26.05
N ASP A 112 12.37 19.50 -25.50
CA ASP A 112 10.93 19.31 -25.32
C ASP A 112 10.09 20.14 -26.33
N ALA A 113 10.73 20.70 -27.36
CA ALA A 113 10.05 21.49 -28.38
C ALA A 113 9.20 20.61 -29.31
N VAL A 114 7.92 20.95 -29.47
CA VAL A 114 7.02 20.25 -30.41
C VAL A 114 7.31 20.69 -31.85
N HIS A 115 7.56 19.76 -32.76
CA HIS A 115 7.84 20.01 -34.18
C HIS A 115 6.77 19.44 -35.13
N TRP A 116 6.61 20.08 -36.29
CA TRP A 116 5.86 19.50 -37.42
C TRP A 116 6.58 18.28 -38.00
N GLN A 117 5.87 17.17 -38.13
CA GLN A 117 6.30 16.00 -38.91
C GLN A 117 5.59 16.00 -40.27
N TYR A 118 6.36 15.98 -41.35
CA TYR A 118 5.82 16.05 -42.71
C TYR A 118 5.44 14.66 -43.25
N VAL A 119 4.31 14.61 -43.93
CA VAL A 119 3.78 13.42 -44.59
C VAL A 119 3.97 13.57 -46.11
N TYR A 120 4.57 12.55 -46.71
CA TYR A 120 4.87 12.53 -48.14
C TYR A 120 4.02 11.49 -48.88
N ASN A 121 3.81 11.67 -50.17
CA ASN A 121 3.09 10.74 -51.07
C ASN A 121 3.79 9.39 -51.31
N GLY A 122 4.77 8.99 -50.49
CA GLY A 122 5.44 7.69 -50.53
C GLY A 122 6.48 7.50 -51.63
N LEU A 123 6.76 8.52 -52.45
CA LEU A 123 7.76 8.44 -53.52
C LEU A 123 9.13 8.93 -53.04
N PRO A 124 10.23 8.34 -53.54
CA PRO A 124 11.56 8.70 -53.07
C PRO A 124 11.99 10.06 -53.65
N GLY A 125 12.94 10.72 -52.98
CA GLY A 125 13.38 12.07 -53.35
C GLY A 125 14.16 12.12 -54.67
N PRO A 126 14.42 13.32 -55.22
CA PRO A 126 15.14 13.49 -56.50
C PRO A 126 16.54 12.85 -56.56
N SER A 127 17.16 12.59 -55.42
CA SER A 127 18.48 11.97 -55.27
C SER A 127 18.46 10.44 -55.24
N ASP A 128 17.29 9.81 -55.32
CA ASP A 128 17.10 8.38 -55.11
C ASP A 128 16.83 7.64 -56.44
N ALA A 129 17.30 6.40 -56.56
CA ALA A 129 17.27 5.64 -57.82
C ALA A 129 15.84 5.26 -58.28
N GLY A 130 14.85 5.34 -57.39
CA GLY A 130 13.44 5.10 -57.66
C GLY A 130 12.62 6.36 -57.98
N TYR A 131 13.24 7.53 -58.16
CA TYR A 131 12.55 8.79 -58.43
C TYR A 131 11.84 8.80 -59.79
N ASP A 132 10.55 9.10 -59.80
CA ASP A 132 9.77 9.36 -61.02
C ASP A 132 9.56 10.88 -61.17
N ALA A 133 10.20 11.48 -62.18
CA ALA A 133 10.04 12.91 -62.48
C ALA A 133 8.58 13.31 -62.79
N LYS A 134 7.72 12.36 -63.22
CA LYS A 134 6.29 12.62 -63.44
C LYS A 134 5.48 12.57 -62.15
N ASN A 135 5.99 11.94 -61.11
CA ASN A 135 5.38 11.84 -59.78
C ASN A 135 6.45 12.10 -58.69
N PRO A 136 6.85 13.36 -58.49
CA PRO A 136 7.90 13.67 -57.52
C PRO A 136 7.42 13.43 -56.07
N LYS A 137 8.37 13.32 -55.13
CA LYS A 137 8.10 13.31 -53.69
C LYS A 137 7.46 14.63 -53.27
N LYS A 138 6.16 14.63 -52.99
CA LYS A 138 5.40 15.82 -52.57
C LYS A 138 5.05 15.75 -51.10
N ILE A 139 5.05 16.90 -50.44
CA ILE A 139 4.39 17.05 -49.14
C ILE A 139 2.87 17.02 -49.40
N ILE A 140 2.19 16.09 -48.75
CA ILE A 140 0.72 15.97 -48.82
C ILE A 140 0.05 16.40 -47.51
N GLY A 141 0.81 16.51 -46.43
CA GLY A 141 0.34 17.06 -45.17
C GLY A 141 1.44 17.16 -44.13
N ARG A 142 1.09 17.68 -42.97
CA ARG A 142 1.93 17.71 -41.77
C ARG A 142 1.11 17.40 -40.54
N ILE A 143 1.76 16.83 -39.53
CA ILE A 143 1.15 16.43 -38.27
C ILE A 143 2.03 16.88 -37.11
N ALA A 144 1.41 17.23 -36.00
CA ALA A 144 2.07 17.43 -34.72
C ALA A 144 1.19 16.84 -33.62
N TYR A 145 1.80 16.36 -32.55
CA TYR A 145 1.08 15.83 -31.40
C TYR A 145 1.86 16.05 -30.10
N VAL A 146 1.10 16.14 -29.01
CA VAL A 146 1.62 16.21 -27.64
C VAL A 146 0.78 15.31 -26.74
N THR A 147 1.44 14.68 -25.78
CA THR A 147 0.79 13.99 -24.67
C THR A 147 0.70 14.86 -23.44
N VAL A 148 -0.43 14.78 -22.74
CA VAL A 148 -0.64 15.42 -21.44
C VAL A 148 -1.06 14.33 -20.47
N ALA A 149 -0.27 14.12 -19.42
CA ALA A 149 -0.65 13.22 -18.34
C ALA A 149 -1.83 13.81 -17.55
N VAL A 150 -2.86 13.00 -17.32
CA VAL A 150 -4.06 13.41 -16.57
C VAL A 150 -4.36 12.49 -15.39
N GLY A 151 -3.43 11.60 -15.02
CA GLY A 151 -3.56 10.73 -13.86
C GLY A 151 -3.33 11.45 -12.53
N GLY A 152 -3.57 10.74 -11.42
CA GLY A 152 -3.53 11.32 -10.08
C GLY A 152 -4.78 12.13 -9.68
N LYS A 153 -5.88 12.00 -10.43
CA LYS A 153 -7.18 12.62 -10.16
C LYS A 153 -8.14 11.66 -9.43
N LEU A 154 -9.17 12.19 -8.78
CA LEU A 154 -10.23 11.42 -8.15
C LEU A 154 -11.30 10.98 -9.15
N ASP A 155 -11.89 9.81 -8.96
CA ASP A 155 -13.15 9.47 -9.61
C ASP A 155 -14.32 9.90 -8.70
N PRO A 156 -15.07 10.96 -9.04
CA PRO A 156 -16.12 11.47 -8.18
C PRO A 156 -17.31 10.52 -8.07
N ALA A 157 -17.49 9.54 -8.96
CA ALA A 157 -18.54 8.53 -8.79
C ALA A 157 -18.13 7.46 -7.77
N ALA A 158 -16.84 7.11 -7.71
CA ALA A 158 -16.33 6.13 -6.76
C ALA A 158 -16.26 6.68 -5.32
N CYS A 159 -16.18 8.00 -5.18
CA CYS A 159 -16.25 8.70 -3.89
C CYS A 159 -17.66 8.72 -3.28
N VAL A 160 -18.71 8.29 -3.99
CA VAL A 160 -20.10 8.43 -3.54
C VAL A 160 -20.64 7.17 -2.89
N ASP A 161 -21.38 7.31 -1.78
CA ASP A 161 -22.12 6.19 -1.18
C ASP A 161 -23.43 5.87 -1.91
N HIS A 162 -23.55 4.64 -2.39
CA HIS A 162 -24.65 4.14 -3.20
C HIS A 162 -25.75 3.38 -2.42
N ASN A 163 -25.55 3.04 -1.13
CA ASN A 163 -26.33 2.01 -0.42
C ASN A 163 -27.87 2.03 -0.65
N SER A 164 -28.40 0.89 -1.17
CA SER A 164 -29.74 0.72 -1.72
C SER A 164 -30.83 0.31 -0.70
N THR A 165 -30.50 0.21 0.59
CA THR A 165 -31.47 -0.18 1.64
C THR A 165 -31.76 1.02 2.53
N VAL A 166 -32.98 1.54 2.41
CA VAL A 166 -33.62 2.66 3.14
C VAL A 166 -32.85 3.10 4.40
N GLY A 167 -32.02 4.14 4.26
CA GLY A 167 -31.38 4.85 5.38
C GLY A 167 -29.86 5.05 5.34
N SER A 168 -29.14 4.59 4.31
CA SER A 168 -27.67 4.49 4.40
C SER A 168 -26.83 5.21 3.34
N ALA A 169 -27.38 5.66 2.21
CA ALA A 169 -26.65 6.56 1.32
C ALA A 169 -26.62 7.96 1.96
N VAL A 170 -25.42 8.45 2.25
CA VAL A 170 -25.22 9.80 2.82
C VAL A 170 -25.05 10.81 1.69
N ASN A 171 -25.54 12.02 1.92
CA ASN A 171 -25.23 13.13 1.03
C ASN A 171 -23.77 13.53 1.27
N GLU A 172 -22.98 13.65 0.21
CA GLU A 172 -21.59 14.13 0.18
C GLU A 172 -21.41 15.47 0.91
N ASN A 173 -22.50 16.23 1.04
CA ASN A 173 -22.50 17.48 1.77
C ASN A 173 -22.40 17.29 3.28
N GLY A 174 -21.21 17.52 3.85
CA GLY A 174 -20.97 17.28 5.27
C GLY A 174 -21.01 15.79 5.65
N ALA A 175 -20.92 14.89 4.66
CA ALA A 175 -20.73 13.47 4.89
C ALA A 175 -19.53 13.29 5.81
N SER A 176 -19.77 12.63 6.93
CA SER A 176 -18.77 12.48 7.98
C SER A 176 -18.12 11.10 7.92
N GLU A 177 -18.12 10.39 6.77
CA GLU A 177 -17.76 8.95 6.66
C GLU A 177 -16.66 8.49 7.61
N GLU A 178 -16.85 7.30 8.19
CA GLU A 178 -15.77 6.66 8.95
C GLU A 178 -14.57 6.46 8.04
N ARG A 179 -13.38 6.85 8.51
CA ARG A 179 -12.12 6.75 7.77
C ARG A 179 -11.36 5.49 8.20
N ASN A 180 -11.93 4.33 7.88
CA ASN A 180 -11.39 3.01 8.21
C ASN A 180 -10.29 2.57 7.23
N GLY A 181 -10.26 3.14 6.03
CA GLY A 181 -9.38 2.74 4.93
C GLY A 181 -9.86 1.47 4.23
N ILE A 182 -11.18 1.32 4.01
CA ILE A 182 -11.78 0.17 3.32
C ILE A 182 -12.24 0.56 1.93
N TYR A 183 -13.08 1.59 1.80
CA TYR A 183 -13.74 1.98 0.56
C TYR A 183 -13.34 3.36 0.07
N VAL A 184 -13.26 3.55 -1.25
CA VAL A 184 -12.93 4.86 -1.86
C VAL A 184 -13.96 5.94 -1.52
N LYS A 185 -15.22 5.55 -1.29
CA LYS A 185 -16.29 6.44 -0.79
C LYS A 185 -16.03 7.07 0.58
N GLU A 186 -14.96 6.71 1.26
CA GLU A 186 -14.53 7.40 2.48
C GLU A 186 -13.87 8.76 2.17
N ILE A 187 -13.46 8.98 0.92
CA ILE A 187 -12.84 10.23 0.45
C ILE A 187 -13.94 11.24 0.15
N ASN A 188 -14.06 12.24 1.02
CA ASN A 188 -15.03 13.30 0.84
C ASN A 188 -14.53 14.35 -0.16
N ILE A 189 -15.28 14.55 -1.23
CA ILE A 189 -14.95 15.48 -2.32
C ILE A 189 -14.94 16.96 -1.89
N GLN A 190 -15.60 17.33 -0.79
CA GLN A 190 -15.57 18.70 -0.25
C GLN A 190 -14.17 19.10 0.23
N ASP A 191 -13.34 18.12 0.57
CA ASP A 191 -12.01 18.35 1.12
C ASP A 191 -10.94 18.53 0.04
N LEU A 192 -11.35 18.72 -1.23
CA LEU A 192 -10.45 19.10 -2.35
C LEU A 192 -9.95 20.54 -2.25
N ASP A 193 -10.85 21.46 -1.91
CA ASP A 193 -10.54 22.88 -1.67
C ASP A 193 -11.60 23.55 -0.78
N PRO A 194 -11.58 23.29 0.55
CA PRO A 194 -12.47 23.94 1.50
C PRO A 194 -12.38 25.47 1.50
N ALA A 195 -11.23 26.05 1.14
CA ALA A 195 -11.04 27.50 1.14
C ALA A 195 -11.88 28.18 0.05
N ASN A 196 -12.06 27.50 -1.10
CA ASN A 196 -12.89 27.96 -2.20
C ASN A 196 -14.15 27.12 -2.41
N ALA A 197 -14.59 26.35 -1.39
CA ALA A 197 -15.75 25.49 -1.50
C ALA A 197 -17.00 26.27 -1.92
N THR A 198 -17.24 27.47 -1.40
CA THR A 198 -18.40 28.28 -1.82
C THR A 198 -18.38 28.67 -3.30
N THR A 199 -17.20 28.69 -3.93
CA THR A 199 -16.98 29.06 -5.33
C THR A 199 -17.05 27.82 -6.22
N PHE A 200 -16.26 26.79 -5.90
CA PHE A 200 -16.10 25.64 -6.78
C PHE A 200 -16.98 24.46 -6.38
N LEU A 201 -17.17 24.20 -5.09
CA LEU A 201 -17.96 23.09 -4.57
C LEU A 201 -19.06 23.62 -3.62
N PRO A 202 -20.03 24.42 -4.09
CA PRO A 202 -21.10 24.89 -3.23
C PRO A 202 -22.01 23.71 -2.84
N VAL A 203 -22.65 23.80 -1.67
CA VAL A 203 -23.52 22.76 -1.10
C VAL A 203 -24.53 22.18 -2.11
N ALA A 204 -25.10 23.04 -2.96
CA ALA A 204 -26.06 22.63 -3.99
C ALA A 204 -25.44 21.72 -5.06
N THR A 205 -24.20 22.00 -5.48
CA THR A 205 -23.46 21.20 -6.45
C THR A 205 -23.04 19.87 -5.84
N ILE A 206 -22.50 19.87 -4.62
CA ILE A 206 -22.08 18.65 -3.92
C ILE A 206 -23.26 17.71 -3.67
N SER A 207 -24.41 18.25 -3.27
CA SER A 207 -25.62 17.44 -3.07
C SER A 207 -26.05 16.71 -4.35
N ASN A 208 -25.71 17.25 -5.54
CA ASN A 208 -26.01 16.59 -6.80
C ASN A 208 -25.00 15.48 -7.15
N PHE A 209 -23.80 15.47 -6.58
CA PHE A 209 -22.84 14.37 -6.74
C PHE A 209 -23.31 13.08 -6.05
N SER A 210 -24.06 13.21 -4.95
CA SER A 210 -24.53 12.08 -4.16
C SER A 210 -25.41 11.10 -4.95
N SER A 211 -25.54 9.89 -4.43
CA SER A 211 -26.43 8.87 -4.98
C SER A 211 -27.88 9.36 -5.02
N ALA A 212 -28.64 8.89 -6.00
CA ALA A 212 -30.09 9.05 -6.07
C ALA A 212 -30.81 8.47 -4.85
N ASN A 213 -30.15 7.59 -4.08
CA ASN A 213 -30.65 7.01 -2.83
C ASN A 213 -30.36 7.89 -1.59
N ALA A 214 -29.55 8.96 -1.70
CA ALA A 214 -29.20 9.83 -0.58
C ALA A 214 -30.36 10.71 -0.11
N SER A 215 -30.23 11.35 1.05
CA SER A 215 -31.21 12.33 1.57
C SER A 215 -30.55 13.70 1.81
N PRO A 216 -30.91 14.77 1.07
CA PRO A 216 -31.74 14.75 -0.15
C PRO A 216 -31.09 13.95 -1.29
N ALA A 217 -31.91 13.45 -2.22
CA ALA A 217 -31.44 12.65 -3.35
C ALA A 217 -30.56 13.47 -4.31
N GLY A 218 -29.40 12.91 -4.66
CA GLY A 218 -28.51 13.49 -5.65
C GLY A 218 -28.90 13.14 -7.09
N ARG A 219 -27.95 13.28 -8.03
CA ARG A 219 -28.19 13.15 -9.48
C ARG A 219 -27.42 11.99 -10.11
N LEU A 220 -26.55 11.33 -9.36
CA LEU A 220 -25.90 10.09 -9.76
C LEU A 220 -26.87 8.93 -9.53
N ALA A 221 -27.20 8.19 -10.57
CA ALA A 221 -28.04 7.01 -10.41
C ALA A 221 -27.28 5.92 -9.62
N ASP A 222 -28.03 5.03 -8.98
CA ASP A 222 -27.44 4.03 -8.11
C ASP A 222 -26.55 3.04 -8.89
N GLY A 223 -25.30 2.85 -8.46
CA GLY A 223 -24.29 2.05 -9.15
C GLY A 223 -23.80 2.60 -10.50
N GLU A 224 -24.25 3.79 -10.92
CA GLU A 224 -23.85 4.41 -12.19
C GLU A 224 -22.64 5.33 -12.02
N ARG A 225 -22.02 5.71 -13.13
CA ARG A 225 -20.83 6.59 -13.16
C ARG A 225 -21.04 7.81 -14.06
N TRP A 226 -20.21 8.83 -13.85
CA TRP A 226 -20.17 9.99 -14.72
C TRP A 226 -19.43 9.64 -16.01
N ILE A 227 -20.12 9.74 -17.16
CA ILE A 227 -19.64 9.23 -18.45
C ILE A 227 -18.85 10.29 -19.22
N ASP A 228 -19.31 11.55 -19.20
CA ASP A 228 -18.66 12.65 -19.89
C ASP A 228 -18.94 14.00 -19.20
N TRP A 229 -18.06 14.96 -19.43
CA TRP A 229 -18.09 16.29 -18.80
C TRP A 229 -19.29 17.13 -19.21
N ASP A 230 -19.74 16.99 -20.46
CA ASP A 230 -20.88 17.76 -20.96
C ASP A 230 -22.17 17.30 -20.28
N LYS A 231 -22.36 15.99 -20.09
CA LYS A 231 -23.45 15.42 -19.30
C LYS A 231 -23.33 15.77 -17.83
N LEU A 232 -22.14 15.70 -17.24
CA LEU A 232 -21.91 16.07 -15.83
C LEU A 232 -22.32 17.52 -15.57
N PHE A 233 -21.87 18.46 -16.39
CA PHE A 233 -22.14 19.88 -16.23
C PHE A 233 -23.54 20.31 -16.70
N SER A 234 -24.28 19.43 -17.38
CA SER A 234 -25.59 19.73 -17.93
C SER A 234 -26.59 20.25 -16.87
N PRO A 235 -27.60 21.05 -17.28
CA PRO A 235 -28.65 21.54 -16.39
C PRO A 235 -29.42 20.44 -15.65
N SER A 236 -29.50 19.24 -16.24
CA SER A 236 -30.16 18.07 -15.63
C SER A 236 -29.31 17.33 -14.59
N LYS A 237 -28.02 17.64 -14.48
CA LYS A 237 -27.07 17.02 -13.57
C LYS A 237 -26.54 18.04 -12.57
N LEU A 238 -25.30 18.53 -12.72
CA LEU A 238 -24.71 19.49 -11.77
C LEU A 238 -25.09 20.95 -12.06
N ASN A 239 -25.55 21.26 -13.28
CA ASN A 239 -25.89 22.61 -13.73
C ASN A 239 -24.75 23.63 -13.53
N ILE A 240 -23.54 23.27 -13.95
CA ILE A 240 -22.35 24.13 -13.84
C ILE A 240 -22.18 24.90 -15.15
N THR A 241 -22.31 26.22 -15.09
CA THR A 241 -22.17 27.11 -16.26
C THR A 241 -20.86 27.88 -16.26
N ASP A 242 -20.29 28.18 -15.09
CA ASP A 242 -19.05 28.95 -14.93
C ASP A 242 -17.83 28.17 -15.44
N SER A 243 -17.02 28.79 -16.31
CA SER A 243 -15.82 28.19 -16.87
C SER A 243 -14.75 27.93 -15.82
N ILE A 244 -14.58 28.83 -14.85
CA ILE A 244 -13.54 28.69 -13.81
C ILE A 244 -13.86 27.49 -12.92
N GLN A 245 -15.14 27.31 -12.55
CA GLN A 245 -15.59 26.14 -11.81
C GLN A 245 -15.39 24.83 -12.58
N LYS A 246 -15.65 24.84 -13.90
CA LYS A 246 -15.36 23.67 -14.75
C LYS A 246 -13.87 23.36 -14.72
N ASP A 247 -12.99 24.34 -14.87
CA ASP A 247 -11.54 24.12 -14.90
C ASP A 247 -11.00 23.59 -13.56
N ALA A 248 -11.56 24.05 -12.44
CA ALA A 248 -11.26 23.48 -11.12
C ALA A 248 -11.65 21.99 -11.05
N PHE A 249 -12.84 21.62 -11.51
CA PHE A 249 -13.30 20.22 -11.51
C PHE A 249 -12.39 19.33 -12.35
N ARG A 250 -11.99 19.84 -13.51
CA ARG A 250 -11.11 19.13 -14.43
C ARG A 250 -9.71 18.92 -13.87
N THR A 251 -9.28 19.78 -12.94
CA THR A 251 -8.01 19.60 -12.22
C THR A 251 -8.10 18.46 -11.21
N TRP A 252 -9.24 18.29 -10.53
CA TRP A 252 -9.39 17.32 -9.45
C TRP A 252 -9.90 15.96 -9.89
N PHE A 253 -10.77 15.91 -10.90
CA PHE A 253 -11.53 14.73 -11.24
C PHE A 253 -11.16 14.13 -12.58
N THR A 254 -11.35 12.82 -12.66
CA THR A 254 -11.33 12.02 -13.87
C THR A 254 -12.64 11.24 -13.91
N ILE A 255 -13.15 10.99 -15.11
CA ILE A 255 -14.46 10.36 -15.30
C ILE A 255 -14.33 9.15 -16.20
N ASP A 256 -15.19 8.16 -15.98
CA ASP A 256 -15.25 6.90 -16.75
C ASP A 256 -13.93 6.08 -16.81
N ASN A 257 -13.07 6.20 -15.79
CA ASN A 257 -11.86 5.38 -15.72
C ASN A 257 -12.16 3.89 -15.49
N PRO A 258 -11.40 2.96 -16.06
CA PRO A 258 -11.56 1.54 -15.72
C PRO A 258 -11.30 1.29 -14.22
N ALA A 259 -11.83 0.17 -13.70
CA ALA A 259 -11.47 -0.27 -12.35
C ALA A 259 -9.99 -0.66 -12.31
N ASP A 260 -9.35 -0.39 -11.17
CA ASP A 260 -7.99 -0.83 -10.90
C ASP A 260 -8.02 -2.25 -10.33
N PRO A 261 -7.11 -3.15 -10.76
CA PRO A 261 -7.04 -4.50 -10.21
C PRO A 261 -6.60 -4.47 -8.74
N GLU A 262 -7.25 -5.30 -7.90
CA GLU A 262 -6.83 -5.55 -6.52
C GLU A 262 -5.65 -6.54 -6.51
N ALA A 263 -4.54 -6.09 -7.10
CA ALA A 263 -3.34 -6.86 -7.35
C ALA A 263 -2.08 -6.08 -6.98
N PHE A 264 -0.99 -6.80 -6.75
CA PHE A 264 0.34 -6.26 -6.54
C PHE A 264 1.33 -6.87 -7.53
N TRP A 265 2.37 -6.11 -7.85
CA TRP A 265 3.35 -6.48 -8.87
C TRP A 265 4.60 -7.07 -8.23
N VAL A 266 5.13 -8.10 -8.86
CA VAL A 266 6.44 -8.69 -8.56
C VAL A 266 7.19 -8.83 -9.88
N ASP A 267 8.34 -8.17 -10.01
CA ASP A 267 9.23 -8.25 -11.16
C ASP A 267 9.91 -9.62 -11.18
N THR A 268 9.30 -10.59 -11.85
CA THR A 268 9.68 -12.01 -11.81
C THR A 268 10.86 -12.35 -12.69
N ASP A 269 11.05 -11.61 -13.78
CA ASP A 269 12.16 -11.79 -14.71
C ASP A 269 13.23 -10.69 -14.63
N ASN A 270 13.05 -9.70 -13.75
CA ASN A 270 14.00 -8.64 -13.43
C ASN A 270 14.28 -7.72 -14.63
N ASP A 271 13.25 -7.43 -15.44
CA ASP A 271 13.30 -6.48 -16.55
C ASP A 271 12.81 -5.07 -16.15
N GLY A 272 12.24 -4.93 -14.95
CA GLY A 272 11.73 -3.67 -14.43
C GLY A 272 10.43 -3.20 -15.09
N LEU A 273 9.75 -4.07 -15.84
CA LEU A 273 8.48 -3.83 -16.52
C LEU A 273 7.36 -4.61 -15.84
N GLN A 274 6.16 -4.04 -15.85
CA GLN A 274 5.01 -4.71 -15.26
C GLN A 274 4.26 -5.51 -16.33
N ASP A 275 4.28 -6.84 -16.18
CA ASP A 275 3.62 -7.78 -17.09
C ASP A 275 2.42 -8.51 -16.49
N SER A 276 1.54 -9.03 -17.36
CA SER A 276 0.31 -9.71 -16.94
C SER A 276 0.53 -10.98 -16.11
N GLY A 277 1.68 -11.65 -16.29
CA GLY A 277 2.07 -12.84 -15.53
C GLY A 277 2.66 -12.52 -14.15
N GLU A 278 2.87 -11.24 -13.87
CA GLU A 278 3.62 -10.73 -12.71
C GLU A 278 2.74 -10.04 -11.68
N LEU A 279 1.43 -10.05 -11.93
CA LEU A 279 0.44 -9.55 -11.00
C LEU A 279 -0.10 -10.68 -10.15
N PHE A 280 -0.19 -10.42 -8.86
CA PHE A 280 -0.68 -11.36 -7.86
C PHE A 280 -1.85 -10.77 -7.09
N HIS A 281 -2.82 -11.59 -6.70
CA HIS A 281 -3.94 -11.16 -5.87
C HIS A 281 -3.48 -10.66 -4.51
N ARG A 282 -4.01 -9.51 -4.07
CA ARG A 282 -3.84 -9.04 -2.69
C ARG A 282 -4.61 -9.95 -1.72
N PHE A 283 -4.00 -10.26 -0.58
CA PHE A 283 -4.59 -11.05 0.49
C PHE A 283 -5.68 -10.24 1.21
N ASN A 284 -6.89 -10.79 1.34
CA ASN A 284 -8.03 -10.09 1.94
C ASN A 284 -8.02 -10.22 3.47
N LEU A 285 -7.83 -9.12 4.20
CA LEU A 285 -7.84 -9.10 5.67
C LEU A 285 -9.26 -9.11 6.26
N ALA A 286 -10.25 -8.62 5.51
CA ALA A 286 -11.66 -8.59 5.91
C ALA A 286 -12.43 -9.87 5.49
N ARG A 287 -11.72 -10.95 5.17
CA ARG A 287 -12.32 -12.24 4.82
C ARG A 287 -13.08 -12.83 6.00
N THR A 288 -14.14 -13.59 5.76
CA THR A 288 -15.02 -14.12 6.82
C THR A 288 -14.81 -15.60 7.10
N ASP A 289 -13.87 -16.24 6.41
CA ASP A 289 -13.56 -17.66 6.50
C ASP A 289 -12.28 -17.94 7.30
N TRP A 290 -11.82 -16.99 8.14
CA TRP A 290 -10.63 -17.12 8.99
C TRP A 290 -10.60 -18.42 9.81
N ASN A 291 -11.72 -18.82 10.43
CA ASN A 291 -11.79 -20.07 11.22
C ASN A 291 -11.51 -21.34 10.39
N ALA A 292 -11.74 -21.30 9.08
CA ALA A 292 -11.47 -22.42 8.17
C ALA A 292 -10.06 -22.38 7.55
N MET A 293 -9.33 -21.29 7.75
CA MET A 293 -7.97 -21.14 7.20
C MET A 293 -6.96 -21.94 8.01
N ALA A 294 -6.08 -22.65 7.31
CA ALA A 294 -4.87 -23.19 7.92
C ALA A 294 -3.72 -22.17 7.83
N VAL A 295 -2.77 -22.26 8.76
CA VAL A 295 -1.49 -21.50 8.74
C VAL A 295 -0.80 -21.62 7.38
N GLY A 296 -0.84 -22.82 6.79
CA GLY A 296 -0.31 -23.12 5.45
C GLY A 296 -0.88 -22.25 4.33
N ASN A 297 -2.14 -21.79 4.43
CA ASN A 297 -2.76 -20.92 3.43
C ASN A 297 -2.20 -19.49 3.48
N ILE A 298 -1.77 -19.02 4.66
CA ILE A 298 -1.25 -17.66 4.87
C ILE A 298 0.21 -17.58 4.39
N ILE A 299 1.00 -18.63 4.65
CA ILE A 299 2.42 -18.70 4.26
C ILE A 299 2.66 -19.23 2.84
N ALA A 300 1.59 -19.58 2.10
CA ALA A 300 1.68 -20.05 0.72
C ALA A 300 2.27 -18.98 -0.20
N SER A 301 2.71 -19.38 -1.40
CA SER A 301 2.99 -18.43 -2.47
C SER A 301 1.69 -17.73 -2.89
N PRO A 302 1.75 -16.43 -3.23
CA PRO A 302 0.58 -15.68 -3.65
C PRO A 302 0.00 -16.24 -4.96
N THR A 303 -1.32 -16.17 -5.12
CA THR A 303 -2.01 -16.57 -6.36
C THR A 303 -1.81 -15.51 -7.46
N THR A 304 -1.46 -15.93 -8.68
CA THR A 304 -1.45 -15.05 -9.86
C THR A 304 -2.83 -14.44 -10.11
N TYR A 305 -2.85 -13.17 -10.50
CA TYR A 305 -4.07 -12.40 -10.67
C TYR A 305 -4.93 -12.88 -11.85
N SER A 306 -6.25 -12.95 -11.61
CA SER A 306 -7.29 -13.16 -12.63
C SER A 306 -8.53 -12.33 -12.30
N ASN A 307 -9.20 -11.78 -13.31
CA ASN A 307 -10.46 -11.05 -13.11
C ASN A 307 -11.65 -11.98 -12.81
N ALA A 308 -11.55 -13.27 -13.14
CA ALA A 308 -12.59 -14.29 -12.92
C ALA A 308 -12.52 -14.95 -11.54
N ALA A 309 -11.72 -14.38 -10.64
CA ALA A 309 -11.42 -14.89 -9.33
C ALA A 309 -12.61 -14.77 -8.34
N SER A 310 -12.72 -15.72 -7.40
CA SER A 310 -13.68 -15.71 -6.29
C SER A 310 -13.34 -14.71 -5.18
N THR A 311 -14.28 -14.50 -4.26
CA THR A 311 -14.27 -13.48 -3.20
C THR A 311 -13.00 -13.46 -2.31
N TYR A 312 -12.23 -14.57 -2.24
CA TYR A 312 -11.03 -14.72 -1.40
C TYR A 312 -9.77 -15.26 -2.12
N ASP A 313 -9.67 -15.13 -3.44
CA ASP A 313 -8.66 -15.82 -4.27
C ASP A 313 -7.17 -15.47 -4.04
N GLY A 314 -6.88 -14.52 -3.13
CA GLY A 314 -5.53 -14.27 -2.63
C GLY A 314 -5.22 -15.14 -1.41
N ASN A 315 -4.77 -16.38 -1.63
CA ASN A 315 -4.03 -17.13 -0.61
C ASN A 315 -2.55 -16.73 -0.69
N GLY A 316 -1.85 -16.83 0.44
CA GLY A 316 -0.42 -16.51 0.52
C GLY A 316 -0.13 -15.03 0.64
N ILE A 317 0.67 -14.66 1.63
CA ILE A 317 1.26 -13.33 1.78
C ILE A 317 2.74 -13.45 1.41
N LYS A 318 3.17 -12.89 0.28
CA LYS A 318 4.55 -13.01 -0.22
C LYS A 318 5.60 -12.54 0.81
N TRP A 319 5.32 -11.45 1.51
CA TRP A 319 6.16 -10.91 2.59
C TRP A 319 6.48 -11.98 3.64
N LEU A 320 5.48 -12.79 4.01
CA LEU A 320 5.65 -13.86 4.98
C LEU A 320 6.20 -15.14 4.34
N ASN A 321 5.76 -15.49 3.13
CA ASN A 321 6.25 -16.64 2.37
C ASN A 321 7.79 -16.58 2.19
N ASN A 322 8.33 -15.37 1.98
CA ASN A 322 9.76 -15.12 1.81
C ASN A 322 10.49 -14.65 3.08
N TRP A 323 9.86 -14.76 4.26
CA TRP A 323 10.51 -14.37 5.51
C TRP A 323 11.88 -15.04 5.70
N THR A 324 12.86 -14.30 6.23
CA THR A 324 14.25 -14.78 6.33
C THR A 324 14.82 -14.84 7.75
N ASP A 325 14.17 -14.23 8.74
CA ASP A 325 14.72 -14.14 10.10
C ASP A 325 14.17 -15.26 10.99
N ALA A 326 15.06 -16.00 11.66
CA ALA A 326 14.65 -17.04 12.61
C ALA A 326 14.44 -16.50 14.03
N GLY A 327 15.04 -15.37 14.41
CA GLY A 327 15.02 -14.91 15.80
C GLY A 327 15.48 -15.98 16.79
N THR A 328 14.70 -16.22 17.84
CA THR A 328 14.95 -17.26 18.87
C THR A 328 14.42 -18.66 18.48
N TYR A 329 13.80 -18.80 17.31
CA TYR A 329 13.26 -20.07 16.82
C TYR A 329 14.34 -20.95 16.22
N SER A 330 14.14 -22.27 16.29
CA SER A 330 15.06 -23.26 15.70
C SER A 330 15.17 -23.19 14.17
N THR A 331 14.13 -22.69 13.50
CA THR A 331 14.09 -22.51 12.05
C THR A 331 13.30 -21.27 11.65
N VAL A 332 13.64 -20.69 10.49
CA VAL A 332 12.87 -19.61 9.86
C VAL A 332 11.41 -20.03 9.62
N THR A 333 11.17 -21.29 9.27
CA THR A 333 9.81 -21.82 9.06
C THR A 333 8.98 -21.81 10.34
N ALA A 334 9.56 -22.13 11.50
CA ALA A 334 8.84 -22.06 12.77
C ALA A 334 8.40 -20.62 13.08
N ARG A 335 9.27 -19.62 12.86
CA ARG A 335 8.90 -18.21 13.02
C ARG A 335 7.85 -17.74 11.99
N LYS A 336 7.92 -18.21 10.75
CA LYS A 336 6.85 -17.96 9.75
C LYS A 336 5.49 -18.46 10.24
N ASN A 337 5.47 -19.69 10.75
CA ASN A 337 4.24 -20.29 11.26
C ASN A 337 3.70 -19.53 12.47
N GLN A 338 4.58 -19.08 13.37
CA GLN A 338 4.21 -18.21 14.49
C GLN A 338 3.54 -16.91 14.03
N ILE A 339 4.13 -16.20 13.07
CA ILE A 339 3.57 -14.94 12.58
C ILE A 339 2.21 -15.20 11.92
N ALA A 340 2.09 -16.27 11.13
CA ALA A 340 0.84 -16.65 10.50
C ALA A 340 -0.24 -17.08 11.52
N SER A 341 0.12 -17.80 12.59
CA SER A 341 -0.81 -18.14 13.67
C SER A 341 -1.26 -16.89 14.40
N ASN A 342 -0.37 -15.94 14.67
CA ASN A 342 -0.73 -14.65 15.29
C ASN A 342 -1.68 -13.82 14.39
N ILE A 343 -1.50 -13.84 13.07
CA ILE A 343 -2.42 -13.18 12.13
C ILE A 343 -3.80 -13.86 12.14
N LYS A 344 -3.81 -15.20 12.23
CA LYS A 344 -5.04 -15.99 12.29
C LYS A 344 -5.82 -15.73 13.58
N ASP A 345 -5.20 -15.90 14.73
CA ASP A 345 -5.81 -15.72 16.06
C ASP A 345 -6.26 -14.27 16.28
N TYR A 346 -5.63 -13.29 15.63
CA TYR A 346 -6.16 -11.93 15.65
C TYR A 346 -7.54 -11.82 14.96
N SER A 347 -7.82 -12.66 13.97
CA SER A 347 -8.82 -12.43 12.92
C SER A 347 -9.95 -13.47 12.84
N ASP A 348 -9.74 -14.68 13.33
CA ASP A 348 -10.81 -15.69 13.47
C ASP A 348 -11.73 -15.34 14.65
N SER A 349 -12.80 -16.09 14.86
CA SER A 349 -13.88 -15.70 15.78
C SER A 349 -13.91 -16.50 17.08
N ASP A 350 -12.91 -17.35 17.31
CA ASP A 350 -12.84 -18.19 18.50
C ASP A 350 -11.71 -17.72 19.42
N ASP A 351 -11.58 -18.37 20.58
CA ASP A 351 -10.52 -18.10 21.54
C ASP A 351 -9.57 -19.31 21.63
N ASP A 352 -9.43 -20.08 20.52
CA ASP A 352 -8.62 -21.29 20.47
C ASP A 352 -7.27 -21.01 19.82
N VAL A 353 -6.21 -21.04 20.63
CA VAL A 353 -4.84 -20.82 20.18
C VAL A 353 -4.47 -21.67 18.96
N THR A 354 -4.08 -21.01 17.87
CA THR A 354 -3.63 -21.72 16.67
C THR A 354 -2.23 -22.30 16.90
N THR A 355 -2.14 -23.63 16.92
CA THR A 355 -0.87 -24.37 17.10
C THR A 355 -0.82 -25.64 16.25
N ASP A 356 0.38 -26.18 16.03
CA ASP A 356 0.59 -27.50 15.41
C ASP A 356 0.49 -28.66 16.41
N SER A 357 0.67 -28.41 17.71
CA SER A 357 0.61 -29.44 18.75
C SER A 357 0.32 -28.84 20.12
N THR A 358 -0.61 -29.45 20.86
CA THR A 358 -0.94 -29.03 22.23
C THR A 358 -0.02 -29.61 23.31
N THR A 359 0.98 -30.42 22.90
CA THR A 359 1.91 -31.11 23.83
C THR A 359 3.37 -30.80 23.55
N ALA A 360 3.70 -30.48 22.31
CA ALA A 360 5.04 -30.13 21.87
C ALA A 360 4.97 -29.15 20.69
N PRO A 361 4.40 -27.96 20.88
CA PRO A 361 4.20 -26.99 19.80
C PRO A 361 5.53 -26.52 19.21
N THR A 362 5.57 -26.28 17.90
CA THR A 362 6.67 -25.53 17.26
C THR A 362 6.33 -24.05 17.06
N TYR A 363 5.05 -23.70 17.16
CA TYR A 363 4.51 -22.35 17.23
C TYR A 363 3.21 -22.34 18.04
N THR A 364 2.88 -21.20 18.63
CA THR A 364 1.70 -21.00 19.48
C THR A 364 1.13 -19.62 19.22
N GLY A 365 0.05 -19.52 18.45
CA GLY A 365 -0.57 -18.23 18.16
C GLY A 365 -0.97 -17.45 19.42
N ASN A 366 -1.06 -16.13 19.28
CA ASN A 366 -1.39 -15.24 20.37
C ASN A 366 -2.90 -14.99 20.39
N GLU A 367 -3.57 -15.70 21.30
CA GLU A 367 -5.01 -15.62 21.50
C GLU A 367 -5.37 -14.84 22.76
N LYS A 368 -6.65 -14.51 22.94
CA LYS A 368 -7.22 -13.81 24.08
C LYS A 368 -7.34 -14.71 25.31
N THR A 369 -6.20 -15.26 25.74
CA THR A 369 -6.05 -16.16 26.90
C THR A 369 -5.00 -15.63 27.88
N PRO A 370 -4.92 -16.15 29.11
CA PRO A 370 -3.77 -15.89 29.98
C PRO A 370 -2.48 -16.46 29.37
N TYR A 371 -1.34 -15.84 29.67
CA TYR A 371 0.00 -16.28 29.23
C TYR A 371 0.87 -16.63 30.43
N ILE A 372 1.87 -17.48 30.24
CA ILE A 372 2.91 -17.79 31.24
C ILE A 372 3.90 -16.62 31.29
N ASN A 373 4.07 -16.04 32.48
CA ASN A 373 5.01 -14.94 32.74
C ASN A 373 6.27 -15.43 33.47
N GLU A 374 6.08 -16.24 34.52
CA GLU A 374 7.18 -16.73 35.35
C GLU A 374 6.99 -18.20 35.72
N LEU A 375 8.10 -18.88 35.97
CA LEU A 375 8.14 -20.26 36.44
C LEU A 375 9.12 -20.34 37.60
N ALA A 376 8.82 -21.17 38.60
CA ALA A 376 9.72 -21.39 39.71
C ALA A 376 9.74 -22.86 40.14
N LEU A 377 10.87 -23.27 40.71
CA LEU A 377 11.06 -24.56 41.35
C LEU A 377 11.60 -24.34 42.76
N GLU A 378 10.99 -24.99 43.74
CA GLU A 378 11.60 -25.21 45.05
C GLU A 378 12.07 -26.65 45.12
N VAL A 379 13.35 -26.86 45.44
CA VAL A 379 13.91 -28.18 45.70
C VAL A 379 14.37 -28.28 47.15
N GLN A 380 13.69 -29.12 47.91
CA GLN A 380 14.01 -29.41 49.29
C GLN A 380 14.58 -30.82 49.40
N CYS A 381 15.76 -30.97 49.99
CA CYS A 381 16.33 -32.27 50.35
C CYS A 381 16.20 -32.49 51.86
N THR A 382 15.54 -33.58 52.25
CA THR A 382 15.52 -34.05 53.63
C THR A 382 16.44 -35.25 53.76
N THR A 383 17.43 -35.16 54.64
CA THR A 383 18.31 -36.27 54.98
C THR A 383 17.83 -36.94 56.27
N THR A 384 17.62 -38.25 56.26
CA THR A 384 17.25 -39.03 57.46
C THR A 384 18.18 -40.22 57.61
N MET A 385 18.79 -40.35 58.79
CA MET A 385 19.72 -41.45 59.09
C MET A 385 18.99 -42.56 59.85
N ILE A 386 18.95 -43.76 59.27
CA ILE A 386 18.33 -44.94 59.86
C ILE A 386 19.42 -45.89 60.36
N ASN A 387 19.26 -46.39 61.58
CA ASN A 387 20.17 -47.40 62.13
C ASN A 387 19.89 -48.75 61.45
N ILE A 388 20.93 -49.38 60.91
CA ILE A 388 20.88 -50.74 60.36
C ILE A 388 21.75 -51.68 61.22
N GLU A 389 21.75 -52.99 60.93
CA GLU A 389 22.53 -53.96 61.71
C GLU A 389 24.05 -53.72 61.54
N GLY A 390 24.71 -53.18 62.57
CA GLY A 390 26.17 -52.98 62.58
C GLY A 390 26.60 -51.55 62.93
N PRO A 391 27.85 -51.15 62.62
CA PRO A 391 28.32 -49.77 62.79
C PRO A 391 27.82 -48.81 61.70
N GLU A 392 27.17 -49.34 60.66
CA GLU A 392 26.67 -48.63 59.49
C GLU A 392 25.32 -47.94 59.77
N LYS A 393 25.04 -46.89 59.00
CA LYS A 393 23.70 -46.28 58.90
C LYS A 393 23.28 -46.20 57.44
N GLU A 394 21.98 -46.31 57.20
CA GLU A 394 21.37 -46.01 55.90
C GLU A 394 20.88 -44.56 55.91
N ALA A 395 21.40 -43.73 55.00
CA ALA A 395 20.94 -42.38 54.79
C ALA A 395 19.84 -42.37 53.72
N HIS A 396 18.68 -41.84 54.06
CA HIS A 396 17.57 -41.57 53.15
C HIS A 396 17.62 -40.10 52.74
N LEU A 397 17.75 -39.85 51.45
CA LEU A 397 17.77 -38.54 50.81
C LEU A 397 16.44 -38.37 50.06
N ASP A 398 15.51 -37.62 50.65
CA ASP A 398 14.20 -37.32 50.08
C ASP A 398 14.20 -35.93 49.45
N PHE A 399 14.15 -35.88 48.13
CA PHE A 399 14.06 -34.64 47.35
C PHE A 399 12.61 -34.34 47.01
N TYR A 400 12.10 -33.22 47.52
CA TYR A 400 10.79 -32.66 47.22
C TYR A 400 10.95 -31.52 46.22
N ILE A 401 10.35 -31.65 45.04
CA ILE A 401 10.31 -30.60 44.01
C ILE A 401 8.91 -30.02 43.98
N ARG A 402 8.75 -28.75 44.39
CA ARG A 402 7.50 -27.99 44.23
C ARG A 402 7.62 -27.07 43.02
N CYS A 403 6.62 -27.11 42.16
CA CYS A 403 6.54 -26.24 40.97
C CYS A 403 5.72 -25.01 41.29
N GLY A 404 6.10 -23.86 40.76
CA GLY A 404 5.35 -22.61 40.84
C GLY A 404 5.26 -21.96 39.46
N GLY A 405 4.20 -21.19 39.24
CA GLY A 405 4.03 -20.45 37.99
C GLY A 405 3.25 -19.17 38.18
N GLU A 406 3.67 -18.13 37.47
CA GLU A 406 2.92 -16.90 37.29
C GLU A 406 2.30 -16.84 35.91
N ILE A 407 1.02 -16.49 35.89
CA ILE A 407 0.33 -16.11 34.65
C ILE A 407 0.04 -14.62 34.63
N ILE A 408 -0.03 -14.07 33.42
CA ILE A 408 -0.40 -12.69 33.13
C ILE A 408 -1.71 -12.65 32.33
N ASN A 409 -2.57 -11.69 32.68
CA ASN A 409 -3.69 -11.28 31.86
C ASN A 409 -3.44 -9.86 31.34
N MET A 410 -3.16 -9.74 30.05
CA MET A 410 -2.92 -8.46 29.37
C MET A 410 -4.23 -7.80 28.89
N TYR A 411 -5.38 -8.45 29.11
CA TYR A 411 -6.68 -8.04 28.63
C TYR A 411 -7.51 -7.36 29.73
N GLY A 412 -8.46 -6.51 29.32
CA GLY A 412 -9.28 -5.68 30.21
C GLY A 412 -10.46 -6.43 30.82
N GLU A 413 -10.60 -7.71 30.51
CA GLU A 413 -11.59 -8.62 31.06
C GLU A 413 -11.00 -9.59 32.08
N ASN A 414 -11.85 -10.16 32.95
CA ASN A 414 -11.41 -11.12 33.96
C ASN A 414 -11.40 -12.54 33.38
N PHE A 415 -10.34 -13.30 33.63
CA PHE A 415 -10.26 -14.72 33.30
C PHE A 415 -10.55 -15.57 34.55
N SER A 416 -11.80 -16.04 34.63
CA SER A 416 -12.33 -16.76 35.80
C SER A 416 -12.52 -18.26 35.58
N ALA A 417 -12.27 -18.76 34.37
CA ALA A 417 -12.39 -20.18 34.07
C ALA A 417 -11.26 -21.01 34.73
N ALA A 418 -11.46 -22.33 34.79
CA ALA A 418 -10.46 -23.25 35.32
C ALA A 418 -9.16 -23.14 34.52
N THR A 419 -8.04 -22.96 35.23
CA THR A 419 -6.71 -22.77 34.64
C THR A 419 -5.75 -23.74 35.30
N THR A 420 -5.00 -24.50 34.52
CA THR A 420 -4.01 -25.45 35.04
C THR A 420 -2.67 -25.26 34.36
N LEU A 421 -1.58 -25.42 35.12
CA LEU A 421 -0.23 -25.44 34.59
C LEU A 421 0.34 -26.85 34.74
N ARG A 422 0.78 -27.45 33.63
CA ARG A 422 1.57 -28.69 33.63
C ARG A 422 3.03 -28.36 33.40
N MET A 423 3.90 -28.72 34.32
CA MET A 423 5.34 -28.50 34.26
C MET A 423 6.07 -29.84 34.18
N ILE A 424 6.88 -29.98 33.13
CA ILE A 424 7.71 -31.15 32.86
C ILE A 424 9.17 -30.69 32.89
N GLY A 425 9.97 -31.40 33.68
CA GLY A 425 11.36 -31.03 33.87
C GLY A 425 12.26 -32.21 34.20
N THR A 426 13.53 -31.90 34.38
CA THR A 426 14.59 -32.84 34.71
C THR A 426 15.24 -32.48 36.04
N ILE A 427 15.63 -33.48 36.81
CA ILE A 427 16.47 -33.36 37.99
C ILE A 427 17.67 -34.30 37.84
N ASP A 428 18.85 -33.80 38.15
CA ASP A 428 20.12 -34.50 38.01
C ASP A 428 21.00 -34.13 39.22
N PHE A 429 21.58 -35.11 39.90
CA PHE A 429 22.49 -34.87 41.03
C PHE A 429 23.37 -36.07 41.31
N ASP A 430 24.51 -35.80 41.95
CA ASP A 430 25.39 -36.81 42.52
C ASP A 430 25.16 -36.90 44.02
N TYR A 431 25.26 -38.10 44.60
CA TYR A 431 25.20 -38.31 46.04
C TYR A 431 26.21 -39.35 46.48
N HIS A 432 26.82 -39.15 47.64
CA HIS A 432 27.89 -40.02 48.13
C HIS A 432 28.02 -40.03 49.66
N ALA A 433 28.67 -41.07 50.18
CA ALA A 433 29.03 -41.22 51.58
C ALA A 433 30.55 -41.11 51.77
N GLN A 434 31.01 -40.86 53.01
CA GLN A 434 32.45 -40.61 53.24
C GLN A 434 33.27 -41.87 53.11
N ASP A 435 32.71 -42.96 53.58
CA ASP A 435 33.35 -44.24 53.62
C ASP A 435 32.30 -45.34 53.40
N PRO A 436 32.42 -46.12 52.30
CA PRO A 436 33.36 -45.91 51.21
C PRO A 436 32.99 -44.66 50.37
N PRO A 437 33.98 -43.96 49.77
CA PRO A 437 33.73 -42.85 48.86
C PRO A 437 33.16 -43.39 47.54
N ASP A 438 31.87 -43.71 47.54
CA ASP A 438 31.13 -44.18 46.38
C ASP A 438 30.21 -43.05 45.88
N VAL A 439 30.57 -42.46 44.73
CA VAL A 439 29.77 -41.43 44.08
C VAL A 439 28.72 -42.11 43.22
N GLN A 440 27.47 -41.93 43.62
CA GLN A 440 26.31 -42.38 42.86
C GLN A 440 25.69 -41.20 42.14
N HIS A 441 25.17 -41.46 40.95
CA HIS A 441 24.57 -40.45 40.10
C HIS A 441 23.10 -40.76 39.89
N TYR A 442 22.25 -39.75 39.96
CA TYR A 442 20.85 -39.84 39.60
C TYR A 442 20.48 -38.80 38.56
N SER A 443 19.72 -39.25 37.55
CA SER A 443 19.08 -38.40 36.57
C SER A 443 17.64 -38.90 36.38
N GLY A 444 16.67 -37.99 36.38
CA GLY A 444 15.26 -38.31 36.28
C GLY A 444 14.41 -37.13 35.80
N THR A 445 13.13 -37.40 35.56
CA THR A 445 12.15 -36.40 35.10
C THR A 445 11.02 -36.26 36.11
N TYR A 446 10.51 -35.05 36.29
CA TYR A 446 9.27 -34.79 37.01
C TYR A 446 8.21 -34.26 36.04
N ASP A 447 6.94 -34.59 36.32
CA ASP A 447 5.77 -34.15 35.57
C ASP A 447 4.66 -33.84 36.56
N ARG A 448 4.32 -32.55 36.67
CA ARG A 448 3.40 -32.02 37.68
C ARG A 448 2.33 -31.20 37.00
N THR A 449 1.08 -31.38 37.40
CA THR A 449 -0.04 -30.54 36.98
C THR A 449 -0.74 -30.00 38.21
N PHE A 450 -0.97 -28.69 38.26
CA PHE A 450 -1.62 -28.03 39.37
C PHE A 450 -2.55 -26.90 38.89
N ASP A 451 -3.56 -26.59 39.71
CA ASP A 451 -4.52 -25.55 39.44
C ASP A 451 -3.93 -24.16 39.75
N LEU A 452 -4.15 -23.21 38.84
CA LEU A 452 -3.84 -21.80 39.05
C LEU A 452 -5.09 -21.05 39.54
N THR A 453 -4.87 -20.01 40.33
CA THR A 453 -5.97 -19.14 40.77
C THR A 453 -6.48 -18.29 39.61
N ALA A 454 -7.79 -18.03 39.56
CA ALA A 454 -8.38 -17.07 38.63
C ALA A 454 -7.67 -15.71 38.65
N ILE A 455 -7.58 -15.07 37.49
CA ILE A 455 -6.82 -13.84 37.30
C ILE A 455 -7.74 -12.69 36.86
N GLY A 456 -7.57 -11.52 37.50
CA GLY A 456 -8.35 -10.33 37.18
C GLY A 456 -7.91 -9.67 35.88
N SER A 457 -8.65 -8.68 35.41
CA SER A 457 -8.25 -7.86 34.27
C SER A 457 -6.92 -7.15 34.52
N SER A 458 -6.08 -7.08 33.49
CA SER A 458 -4.81 -6.35 33.52
C SER A 458 -4.02 -6.65 34.80
N SER A 459 -3.73 -7.93 35.06
CA SER A 459 -3.08 -8.36 36.31
C SER A 459 -2.14 -9.55 36.12
N TYR A 460 -1.38 -9.85 37.17
CA TYR A 460 -0.48 -10.99 37.30
C TYR A 460 -0.96 -11.89 38.44
N LYS A 461 -0.67 -13.20 38.37
CA LYS A 461 -1.02 -14.14 39.43
C LYS A 461 -0.07 -15.32 39.54
N PHE A 462 0.71 -15.36 40.63
CA PHE A 462 1.55 -16.50 40.99
C PHE A 462 0.79 -17.55 41.82
N THR A 463 1.03 -18.84 41.57
CA THR A 463 0.54 -19.97 42.39
C THR A 463 1.60 -21.07 42.52
N TRP A 464 1.76 -21.63 43.72
CA TRP A 464 2.61 -22.81 44.00
C TRP A 464 1.78 -24.11 43.98
N ASP A 465 2.37 -25.20 43.48
CA ASP A 465 1.84 -26.56 43.64
C ASP A 465 1.81 -26.95 45.12
N VAL A 466 0.66 -27.40 45.58
CA VAL A 466 0.44 -27.88 46.95
C VAL A 466 0.99 -29.30 47.19
N GLN A 467 1.39 -30.01 46.13
CA GLN A 467 1.89 -31.38 46.19
C GLN A 467 3.26 -31.49 45.51
N PRO A 468 4.37 -31.68 46.25
CA PRO A 468 5.68 -31.88 45.63
C PRO A 468 5.78 -33.19 44.84
N PHE A 469 6.67 -33.23 43.86
CA PHE A 469 7.26 -34.47 43.35
C PHE A 469 8.31 -34.99 44.33
N LEU A 470 8.32 -36.30 44.63
CA LEU A 470 9.27 -36.92 45.55
C LEU A 470 10.22 -37.86 44.83
N VAL A 471 11.52 -37.67 45.04
CA VAL A 471 12.56 -38.64 44.71
C VAL A 471 13.26 -39.07 46.00
N THR A 472 13.23 -40.37 46.29
CA THR A 472 13.99 -40.94 47.41
C THR A 472 15.22 -41.68 46.90
N LYS A 473 16.38 -41.40 47.49
CA LYS A 473 17.61 -42.18 47.34
C LYS A 473 18.12 -42.66 48.68
N THR A 474 18.76 -43.82 48.68
CA THR A 474 19.41 -44.35 49.87
C THR A 474 20.86 -44.67 49.61
N ILE A 475 21.70 -44.46 50.63
CA ILE A 475 23.12 -44.82 50.59
C ILE A 475 23.57 -45.29 51.98
N ILE A 476 24.43 -46.30 52.00
CA ILE A 476 25.02 -46.82 53.24
C ILE A 476 26.26 -45.99 53.57
N CYS A 477 26.40 -45.58 54.84
CA CYS A 477 27.55 -44.84 55.32
C CYS A 477 28.16 -45.47 56.58
N LEU A 478 29.49 -45.51 56.61
CA LEU A 478 30.26 -45.92 57.79
C LEU A 478 30.56 -44.72 58.71
N PRO A 479 30.92 -44.94 59.99
CA PRO A 479 31.37 -43.85 60.86
C PRO A 479 32.64 -43.18 60.32
N PRO A 480 32.74 -41.83 60.30
CA PRO A 480 31.71 -40.87 60.70
C PRO A 480 30.62 -40.75 59.62
N HIS A 481 29.35 -40.89 60.03
CA HIS A 481 28.17 -41.08 59.18
C HIS A 481 27.81 -39.85 58.34
N LYS A 482 28.66 -39.51 57.37
CA LYS A 482 28.52 -38.32 56.52
C LYS A 482 28.08 -38.68 55.12
N VAL A 483 27.15 -37.88 54.61
CA VAL A 483 26.62 -37.94 53.25
C VAL A 483 26.61 -36.56 52.62
N TRP A 484 26.72 -36.54 51.30
CA TRP A 484 26.74 -35.35 50.46
C TRP A 484 25.88 -35.51 49.22
N VAL A 485 25.37 -34.38 48.75
CA VAL A 485 24.74 -34.22 47.44
C VAL A 485 25.49 -33.11 46.70
N ASP A 486 26.02 -33.45 45.53
CA ASP A 486 26.73 -32.52 44.67
C ASP A 486 26.03 -32.41 43.32
N ASN A 487 26.41 -31.38 42.55
CA ASN A 487 26.00 -31.24 41.15
C ASN A 487 24.48 -31.25 40.93
N LEU A 488 23.69 -30.79 41.91
CA LEU A 488 22.24 -30.68 41.76
C LEU A 488 21.89 -29.69 40.64
N LYS A 489 21.29 -30.23 39.59
CA LYS A 489 20.73 -29.51 38.44
C LYS A 489 19.25 -29.81 38.36
N VAL A 490 18.49 -28.76 38.12
CA VAL A 490 17.05 -28.86 37.94
C VAL A 490 16.67 -27.98 36.75
N GLY A 491 15.75 -28.43 35.93
CA GLY A 491 15.37 -27.67 34.74
C GLY A 491 13.92 -27.88 34.36
N VAL A 492 13.31 -26.85 33.79
CA VAL A 492 11.95 -26.88 33.24
C VAL A 492 12.05 -27.03 31.72
N ASN A 493 11.83 -28.24 31.22
CA ASN A 493 11.93 -28.51 29.78
C ASN A 493 10.70 -28.01 29.02
N THR A 494 9.51 -28.15 29.61
CA THR A 494 8.25 -27.73 29.00
C THR A 494 7.20 -27.42 30.06
N SER A 495 6.54 -26.28 29.90
CA SER A 495 5.35 -25.89 30.66
C SER A 495 4.19 -25.72 29.69
N ILE A 496 3.02 -26.25 30.02
CA ILE A 496 1.80 -26.16 29.22
C ILE A 496 0.71 -25.54 30.08
N LEU A 497 0.19 -24.40 29.64
CA LEU A 497 -0.96 -23.74 30.24
C LEU A 497 -2.23 -24.22 29.54
N THR A 498 -3.22 -24.59 30.35
CA THR A 498 -4.57 -24.90 29.87
C THR A 498 -5.55 -23.93 30.52
N TYR A 499 -6.36 -23.26 29.72
CA TYR A 499 -7.42 -22.35 30.15
C TYR A 499 -8.77 -22.86 29.65
N ASN A 500 -9.76 -22.95 30.53
CA ASN A 500 -11.10 -23.44 30.20
C ASN A 500 -11.10 -24.82 29.51
N GLY A 501 -10.15 -25.69 29.89
CA GLY A 501 -9.97 -27.02 29.29
C GLY A 501 -9.33 -27.03 27.90
N LYS A 502 -8.85 -25.89 27.39
CA LYS A 502 -8.18 -25.75 26.10
C LYS A 502 -6.73 -25.32 26.26
N PHE A 503 -5.88 -25.68 25.31
CA PHE A 503 -4.50 -25.22 25.25
C PHE A 503 -4.46 -23.69 25.15
N ALA A 504 -3.68 -23.04 26.01
CA ALA A 504 -3.62 -21.58 26.09
C ALA A 504 -2.21 -21.05 25.84
N ASP A 505 -1.18 -21.76 26.30
CA ASP A 505 0.20 -21.30 26.17
C ASP A 505 1.21 -22.43 26.39
N CYS A 506 2.44 -22.27 25.91
CA CYS A 506 3.53 -23.20 26.16
C CYS A 506 4.88 -22.49 26.27
N ALA A 507 5.64 -22.84 27.30
CA ALA A 507 6.98 -22.33 27.53
C ALA A 507 8.03 -23.45 27.57
N LYS A 508 9.25 -23.18 27.10
CA LYS A 508 10.36 -24.14 27.08
C LYS A 508 11.69 -23.52 27.52
N PRO A 509 11.80 -23.03 28.77
CA PRO A 509 12.99 -22.31 29.22
C PRO A 509 14.27 -23.15 29.10
N ASP A 510 14.23 -24.47 29.37
CA ASP A 510 15.43 -25.32 29.34
C ASP A 510 15.42 -26.41 28.24
N ALA A 511 14.70 -26.21 27.14
CA ALA A 511 14.63 -27.21 26.05
C ALA A 511 15.99 -27.49 25.37
N ALA A 512 16.97 -26.59 25.49
CA ALA A 512 18.31 -26.77 24.93
C ALA A 512 19.25 -27.64 25.80
N GLY A 513 18.78 -28.14 26.95
CA GLY A 513 19.65 -28.82 27.92
C GLY A 513 20.63 -27.89 28.64
N GLU A 514 20.37 -26.58 28.55
CA GLU A 514 21.00 -25.57 29.39
C GLU A 514 20.36 -25.64 30.78
N PHE A 515 20.72 -26.68 31.53
CA PHE A 515 20.33 -26.80 32.93
C PHE A 515 20.72 -25.53 33.68
N SER A 516 19.91 -25.13 34.67
CA SER A 516 20.43 -24.27 35.73
C SER A 516 21.63 -24.98 36.36
N ASN A 517 22.83 -24.53 35.99
CA ASN A 517 24.08 -25.12 36.46
C ASN A 517 24.43 -24.44 37.77
N THR A 518 24.01 -25.04 38.87
CA THR A 518 24.65 -24.82 40.16
C THR A 518 25.50 -26.02 40.52
N PHE A 519 26.80 -25.78 40.69
CA PHE A 519 27.61 -26.60 41.58
C PHE A 519 27.07 -26.34 42.99
N LEU A 520 26.10 -27.13 43.41
CA LEU A 520 25.54 -27.06 44.74
C LEU A 520 26.04 -28.24 45.55
N HIS A 521 26.98 -27.96 46.45
CA HIS A 521 27.37 -28.86 47.53
C HIS A 521 26.28 -28.77 48.60
N LEU A 522 25.18 -29.51 48.38
CA LEU A 522 24.14 -29.64 49.37
C LEU A 522 24.62 -30.72 50.35
N VAL A 523 24.94 -30.30 51.58
CA VAL A 523 24.97 -31.14 52.79
C VAL A 523 26.31 -31.82 53.10
N GLU A 524 26.96 -31.46 54.21
CA GLU A 524 27.78 -32.39 55.02
C GLU A 524 27.05 -32.54 56.37
N ARG A 525 26.44 -33.68 56.67
CA ARG A 525 25.69 -33.86 57.94
C ARG A 525 25.89 -35.24 58.56
N ASP A 526 25.95 -35.25 59.89
CA ASP A 526 26.04 -36.47 60.72
C ASP A 526 24.64 -36.97 61.22
N ASN A 527 23.56 -36.21 61.00
CA ASN A 527 22.19 -36.43 61.51
C ASN A 527 21.09 -35.78 60.61
N HIS A 528 19.82 -35.90 61.00
CA HIS A 528 18.65 -35.36 60.26
C HIS A 528 18.78 -33.87 59.93
N GLY A 529 18.43 -33.49 58.70
CA GLY A 529 18.56 -32.14 58.19
C GLY A 529 17.66 -31.86 56.99
N ILE A 530 17.33 -30.59 56.78
CA ILE A 530 16.57 -30.08 55.64
C ILE A 530 17.38 -28.95 55.01
N ASP A 531 17.53 -28.99 53.69
CA ASP A 531 18.15 -27.96 52.86
C ASP A 531 17.21 -27.62 51.69
N THR A 532 16.99 -26.33 51.42
CA THR A 532 16.08 -25.87 50.36
C THR A 532 16.81 -24.93 49.40
N THR A 533 16.55 -25.08 48.11
CA THR A 533 17.02 -24.17 47.06
C THR A 533 15.87 -23.80 46.12
N TYR A 534 15.99 -22.66 45.45
CA TYR A 534 14.99 -22.11 44.54
C TYR A 534 15.61 -21.84 43.17
N PHE A 535 14.82 -22.06 42.12
CA PHE A 535 15.15 -21.72 40.74
C PHE A 535 13.99 -20.92 40.15
N GLU A 536 14.28 -19.84 39.44
CA GLU A 536 13.26 -18.94 38.89
C GLU A 536 13.59 -18.61 37.43
N TYR A 537 12.52 -18.53 36.62
CA TYR A 537 12.55 -18.18 35.20
C TYR A 537 11.56 -17.05 34.98
N GLN A 538 11.99 -16.00 34.31
CA GLN A 538 11.13 -14.88 33.95
C GLN A 538 11.25 -14.64 32.45
N VAL A 539 10.12 -14.53 31.76
CA VAL A 539 10.13 -14.25 30.33
C VAL A 539 10.28 -12.74 30.10
N ASP A 540 11.02 -12.35 29.06
CA ASP A 540 11.07 -10.94 28.66
C ASP A 540 9.74 -10.44 28.11
N ASP A 541 9.09 -11.20 27.22
CA ASP A 541 7.80 -10.86 26.59
C ASP A 541 6.88 -12.11 26.64
N PRO A 542 5.79 -12.09 27.42
CA PRO A 542 4.90 -13.24 27.58
C PRO A 542 4.24 -13.74 26.28
N ARG A 543 4.21 -12.89 25.23
CA ARG A 543 3.70 -13.25 23.89
C ARG A 543 4.72 -14.01 23.04
N GLN A 544 5.96 -14.09 23.52
CA GLN A 544 7.10 -14.72 22.88
C GLN A 544 7.85 -15.52 23.95
N ASN A 545 7.20 -16.55 24.48
CA ASN A 545 7.70 -17.34 25.61
C ASN A 545 7.94 -18.82 25.25
N LEU A 546 7.74 -19.20 23.98
CA LEU A 546 7.85 -20.58 23.54
C LEU A 546 9.29 -21.12 23.55
N ASN A 547 10.29 -20.30 23.20
CA ASN A 547 11.66 -20.77 22.98
C ASN A 547 12.56 -20.51 24.20
N SER A 548 13.59 -21.33 24.41
CA SER A 548 14.52 -21.17 25.54
C SER A 548 15.23 -19.82 25.54
N GLY A 549 15.60 -19.30 24.37
CA GLY A 549 16.23 -17.98 24.22
C GLY A 549 15.33 -16.81 24.64
N ASP A 550 14.05 -17.07 24.90
CA ASP A 550 13.10 -16.06 25.38
C ASP A 550 13.10 -15.87 26.90
N TRP A 551 13.75 -16.79 27.63
CA TRP A 551 13.78 -16.84 29.09
C TRP A 551 15.18 -16.49 29.63
N PRO A 552 15.47 -15.24 30.00
CA PRO A 552 16.63 -14.96 30.83
C PRO A 552 16.53 -15.74 32.16
N GLN A 553 17.64 -16.39 32.54
CA GLN A 553 17.73 -17.16 33.78
C GLN A 553 18.43 -16.32 34.88
N ALA A 554 18.02 -16.46 36.14
CA ALA A 554 18.93 -16.25 37.26
C ALA A 554 18.91 -17.41 38.25
N THR A 555 20.02 -17.57 38.93
CA THR A 555 20.22 -18.64 39.90
C THR A 555 20.30 -18.07 41.31
N CYS A 556 19.57 -18.69 42.24
CA CYS A 556 19.44 -18.19 43.60
C CYS A 556 20.49 -18.84 44.52
N PRO A 557 21.17 -18.08 45.39
CA PRO A 557 22.08 -18.69 46.37
C PRO A 557 21.31 -19.56 47.38
N VAL A 558 21.93 -20.64 47.85
CA VAL A 558 21.37 -21.56 48.86
C VAL A 558 21.06 -20.81 50.15
N GLN A 559 19.84 -20.99 50.68
CA GLN A 559 19.57 -20.67 52.08
C GLN A 559 19.78 -21.92 52.95
N GLN A 560 20.77 -21.87 53.84
CA GLN A 560 20.89 -22.82 54.94
C GLN A 560 20.11 -22.29 56.16
N ASP A 561 19.24 -23.14 56.74
CA ASP A 561 18.53 -23.02 58.04
C ASP A 561 17.01 -22.65 58.01
N PRO A 562 16.09 -23.43 58.63
CA PRO A 562 14.62 -23.28 58.55
C PRO A 562 14.00 -22.25 59.52
N ALA A 563 14.80 -21.40 60.18
CA ALA A 563 14.32 -20.54 61.26
C ALA A 563 13.59 -19.25 60.81
N ILE A 564 13.39 -19.04 59.51
CA ILE A 564 12.70 -17.86 58.97
C ILE A 564 11.50 -18.34 58.16
N SER A 565 10.31 -18.10 58.71
CA SER A 565 9.06 -18.14 57.94
C SER A 565 9.18 -17.12 56.81
N PRO A 566 9.11 -17.49 55.51
CA PRO A 566 9.19 -16.51 54.45
C PRO A 566 7.84 -15.81 54.35
N VAL A 567 7.73 -14.64 55.00
CA VAL A 567 6.74 -13.62 54.65
C VAL A 567 7.53 -12.41 54.18
N TYR A 568 7.86 -12.36 52.90
CA TYR A 568 8.28 -11.14 52.25
C TYR A 568 7.70 -11.11 50.84
N VAL A 569 6.93 -10.07 50.59
CA VAL A 569 6.32 -9.70 49.32
C VAL A 569 7.33 -8.76 48.67
N TYR A 570 7.93 -9.14 47.54
CA TYR A 570 8.53 -8.14 46.66
C TYR A 570 7.48 -7.71 45.64
N THR A 571 7.35 -6.39 45.52
CA THR A 571 6.56 -5.69 44.52
C THR A 571 7.50 -5.40 43.37
N GLY A 572 7.36 -6.07 42.23
CA GLY A 572 7.93 -5.49 41.01
C GLY A 572 7.28 -4.12 40.71
N THR A 573 7.85 -3.43 39.73
CA THR A 573 7.47 -2.04 39.45
C THR A 573 6.37 -2.03 38.40
N ILE A 574 5.20 -1.49 38.74
CA ILE A 574 4.09 -1.24 37.81
C ILE A 574 4.63 -0.61 36.51
N ASP A 575 4.24 -1.18 35.36
CA ASP A 575 4.65 -0.79 34.00
C ASP A 575 6.14 -1.02 33.63
N ALA A 576 6.92 -1.74 34.43
CA ALA A 576 8.29 -2.11 34.06
C ALA A 576 8.32 -3.34 33.12
N ILE A 577 9.27 -3.33 32.18
CA ILE A 577 9.65 -4.53 31.42
C ILE A 577 10.47 -5.41 32.35
N ASN A 578 10.20 -6.72 32.37
CA ASN A 578 11.03 -7.73 33.03
C ASN A 578 12.49 -7.51 32.58
N SER A 579 13.36 -7.11 33.50
CA SER A 579 14.73 -6.66 33.17
C SER A 579 15.82 -7.51 33.83
N GLY A 580 15.42 -8.66 34.38
CA GLY A 580 16.29 -9.66 34.98
C GLY A 580 15.65 -10.31 36.19
N VAL A 581 15.97 -11.59 36.40
CA VAL A 581 15.48 -12.38 37.53
C VAL A 581 16.25 -11.97 38.80
N THR A 582 15.54 -11.48 39.82
CA THR A 582 16.10 -11.31 41.17
C THR A 582 15.52 -12.36 42.10
N CYS A 583 16.32 -13.40 42.33
CA CYS A 583 15.99 -14.51 43.20
C CYS A 583 15.47 -14.10 44.58
N THR A 584 14.21 -14.39 44.85
CA THR A 584 13.62 -14.27 46.19
C THR A 584 12.93 -15.58 46.57
N THR A 585 12.68 -15.82 47.86
CA THR A 585 12.05 -17.07 48.34
C THR A 585 10.54 -17.18 47.99
N SER A 586 10.01 -16.33 47.09
CA SER A 586 8.57 -16.15 46.89
C SER A 586 8.06 -16.19 45.45
N GLY A 587 8.92 -16.22 44.42
CA GLY A 587 8.53 -15.71 43.10
C GLY A 587 8.37 -14.19 43.14
N ASP A 588 8.62 -13.52 42.01
CA ASP A 588 8.48 -12.07 41.88
C ASP A 588 7.00 -11.70 41.65
N ALA A 589 6.19 -11.83 42.71
CA ALA A 589 4.76 -11.55 42.60
C ALA A 589 4.48 -10.03 42.51
N GLU A 590 4.28 -9.55 41.29
CA GLU A 590 3.90 -8.17 40.95
C GLU A 590 2.63 -7.72 41.73
N THR A 591 2.83 -7.01 42.85
CA THR A 591 1.73 -6.52 43.71
C THR A 591 1.32 -5.10 43.29
N GLY A 592 0.71 -4.98 42.12
CA GLY A 592 0.24 -3.69 41.60
C GLY A 592 -0.35 -3.80 40.19
N SER A 593 -1.60 -3.39 40.03
CA SER A 593 -2.37 -3.51 38.79
C SER A 593 -1.95 -2.52 37.70
N THR A 594 -1.18 -2.98 36.72
CA THR A 594 -1.47 -2.94 35.26
C THR A 594 -0.26 -3.44 34.46
N PRO A 595 -0.38 -4.49 33.63
CA PRO A 595 0.58 -4.79 32.58
C PRO A 595 0.83 -3.59 31.67
N PRO A 596 2.03 -3.44 31.09
CA PRO A 596 2.31 -2.41 30.11
C PRO A 596 1.24 -2.40 29.02
N THR A 597 0.69 -1.23 28.67
CA THR A 597 -0.26 -1.12 27.56
C THR A 597 0.49 -1.33 26.23
N ILE A 598 0.56 -2.59 25.80
CA ILE A 598 1.16 -3.02 24.54
C ILE A 598 0.15 -3.01 23.39
N SER A 599 0.62 -2.81 22.16
CA SER A 599 -0.22 -2.74 20.95
C SER A 599 -1.01 -4.03 20.67
N THR A 600 -0.50 -5.18 21.11
CA THR A 600 -1.19 -6.49 21.01
C THR A 600 -2.15 -6.77 22.17
N ALA A 601 -2.34 -5.84 23.12
CA ALA A 601 -3.36 -5.98 24.18
C ALA A 601 -4.80 -5.80 23.63
N PHE A 602 -4.91 -5.79 22.30
CA PHE A 602 -6.14 -5.82 21.55
C PHE A 602 -6.05 -7.00 20.58
N ILE A 603 -6.86 -8.02 20.83
CA ILE A 603 -7.14 -9.11 19.91
C ILE A 603 -8.59 -8.93 19.49
N ARG A 604 -8.84 -8.94 18.18
CA ARG A 604 -10.15 -8.59 17.64
C ARG A 604 -11.14 -9.76 17.71
N ASN A 605 -10.66 -10.99 17.54
CA ASN A 605 -11.47 -12.20 17.33
C ASN A 605 -12.62 -11.97 16.32
N ALA A 606 -12.26 -11.29 15.23
CA ALA A 606 -13.11 -11.02 14.07
C ALA A 606 -12.27 -10.49 12.90
N PRO A 607 -12.81 -10.52 11.66
CA PRO A 607 -12.12 -9.97 10.49
C PRO A 607 -11.70 -8.51 10.69
N MET A 608 -10.51 -8.16 10.19
CA MET A 608 -9.94 -6.82 10.39
C MET A 608 -10.83 -5.73 9.79
N LYS A 609 -10.89 -4.57 10.46
CA LYS A 609 -11.64 -3.38 10.02
C LYS A 609 -10.77 -2.29 9.42
N SER A 610 -9.46 -2.41 9.51
CA SER A 610 -8.51 -1.50 8.88
C SER A 610 -7.16 -2.17 8.67
N PRO A 611 -6.40 -1.85 7.61
CA PRO A 611 -5.00 -2.24 7.50
C PRO A 611 -4.14 -1.80 8.69
N TRP A 612 -4.58 -0.78 9.43
CA TRP A 612 -3.91 -0.32 10.66
C TRP A 612 -3.73 -1.45 11.70
N GLU A 613 -4.66 -2.41 11.73
CA GLU A 613 -4.68 -3.50 12.71
C GLU A 613 -3.52 -4.47 12.59
N LEU A 614 -2.88 -4.53 11.42
CA LEU A 614 -1.64 -5.29 11.24
C LEU A 614 -0.56 -4.86 12.25
N GLY A 615 -0.49 -3.57 12.58
CA GLY A 615 0.45 -3.02 13.56
C GLY A 615 0.22 -3.50 15.00
N CYS A 616 -0.93 -4.11 15.28
CA CYS A 616 -1.27 -4.69 16.58
C CYS A 616 -0.83 -6.15 16.69
N ILE A 617 -0.36 -6.79 15.61
CA ILE A 617 -0.05 -8.22 15.60
C ILE A 617 1.42 -8.43 15.95
N HIS A 618 1.69 -9.36 16.86
CA HIS A 618 3.04 -9.75 17.26
C HIS A 618 3.73 -10.52 16.13
N ARG A 619 5.00 -10.21 15.84
CA ARG A 619 5.75 -10.81 14.71
C ARG A 619 6.76 -11.88 15.10
N GLY A 620 6.52 -12.58 16.21
CA GLY A 620 7.34 -13.68 16.69
C GLY A 620 8.74 -13.23 17.15
N GLY A 621 8.87 -12.02 17.71
CA GLY A 621 10.10 -11.51 18.32
C GLY A 621 9.78 -10.69 19.57
N LYS A 622 10.68 -10.65 20.54
CA LYS A 622 10.47 -9.97 21.83
C LYS A 622 10.13 -8.50 21.62
N TRP A 623 8.97 -8.07 22.08
CA TRP A 623 8.47 -6.70 21.97
C TRP A 623 8.30 -6.20 20.53
N GLU A 624 8.23 -7.11 19.55
CA GLU A 624 8.10 -6.77 18.13
C GLU A 624 6.67 -7.02 17.63
N THR A 625 6.05 -5.99 17.05
CA THR A 625 4.86 -6.12 16.21
C THR A 625 5.21 -5.97 14.73
N ILE A 626 4.29 -6.31 13.83
CA ILE A 626 4.47 -6.01 12.40
C ILE A 626 4.74 -4.51 12.26
N ASN A 627 5.93 -4.16 11.78
CA ASN A 627 6.48 -2.81 11.78
C ASN A 627 6.07 -2.09 10.48
N LEU A 628 4.99 -1.34 10.53
CA LEU A 628 4.47 -0.59 9.39
C LEU A 628 5.12 0.81 9.27
N LEU A 629 6.13 1.11 10.08
CA LEU A 629 6.83 2.39 10.09
C LEU A 629 8.03 2.43 9.14
N THR A 630 8.57 1.27 8.78
CA THR A 630 9.78 1.16 7.97
C THR A 630 9.54 0.25 6.77
N TYR A 631 10.02 0.69 5.62
CA TYR A 631 9.98 -0.07 4.37
C TYR A 631 11.26 -0.88 4.20
N ASN A 632 11.14 -2.17 3.93
CA ASN A 632 12.31 -3.02 3.72
C ASN A 632 12.87 -2.82 2.31
N GLU A 633 14.12 -2.36 2.26
CA GLU A 633 14.89 -2.12 1.03
C GLU A 633 16.08 -3.08 0.86
N THR A 634 16.18 -4.10 1.73
CA THR A 634 17.33 -5.02 1.73
C THR A 634 17.51 -5.82 0.44
N ASP A 635 16.46 -5.93 -0.38
CA ASP A 635 16.51 -6.56 -1.69
C ASP A 635 17.03 -5.64 -2.81
N GLY A 636 17.35 -4.37 -2.52
CA GLY A 636 17.85 -3.39 -3.50
C GLY A 636 16.83 -2.95 -4.56
N HIS A 637 15.64 -3.55 -4.53
CA HIS A 637 14.62 -3.42 -5.56
C HIS A 637 13.26 -3.13 -4.94
N TYR A 638 13.22 -2.56 -3.74
CA TYR A 638 12.01 -2.02 -3.15
C TYR A 638 10.86 -3.02 -3.03
N GLY A 639 11.12 -4.28 -2.65
CA GLY A 639 10.05 -5.24 -2.35
C GLY A 639 9.38 -5.92 -3.54
N ILE A 640 9.73 -5.53 -4.79
CA ILE A 640 9.14 -6.10 -6.01
C ILE A 640 9.88 -7.34 -6.52
N THR A 641 11.02 -7.73 -5.95
CA THR A 641 11.73 -8.95 -6.40
C THR A 641 11.02 -10.23 -5.98
N PRO A 642 11.23 -11.38 -6.64
CA PRO A 642 10.61 -12.65 -6.26
C PRO A 642 10.99 -13.11 -4.87
N THR A 643 12.19 -12.74 -4.41
CA THR A 643 12.74 -13.10 -3.09
C THR A 643 12.44 -12.08 -2.00
N ALA A 644 11.84 -10.93 -2.31
CA ALA A 644 11.55 -9.93 -1.29
C ALA A 644 10.56 -10.48 -0.25
N GLY A 645 10.92 -10.32 1.01
CA GLY A 645 10.18 -10.79 2.18
C GLY A 645 10.42 -9.93 3.41
N GLY A 646 9.80 -10.30 4.52
CA GLY A 646 10.16 -9.74 5.82
C GLY A 646 11.46 -10.34 6.38
N GLY A 647 12.03 -9.67 7.36
CA GLY A 647 13.35 -10.03 7.90
C GLY A 647 13.51 -9.58 9.34
N THR A 648 14.58 -8.85 9.64
CA THR A 648 14.81 -8.28 10.97
C THR A 648 13.82 -7.15 11.28
N PHE A 649 13.61 -6.83 12.55
CA PHE A 649 12.70 -5.76 12.96
C PHE A 649 13.09 -4.38 12.40
N ALA A 650 14.39 -4.09 12.41
CA ALA A 650 14.94 -2.82 11.94
C ALA A 650 14.74 -2.58 10.44
N SER A 651 14.64 -3.64 9.62
CA SER A 651 14.34 -3.53 8.20
C SER A 651 12.89 -3.13 7.92
N GLY A 652 11.98 -3.34 8.87
CA GLY A 652 10.56 -3.01 8.71
C GLY A 652 9.75 -4.03 7.89
N ASP A 653 8.44 -3.85 7.89
CA ASP A 653 7.46 -4.75 7.27
C ASP A 653 6.48 -4.05 6.33
N ALA A 654 6.62 -2.73 6.10
CA ALA A 654 5.63 -1.96 5.33
C ALA A 654 5.41 -2.45 3.89
N ASN A 655 6.28 -3.31 3.35
CA ASN A 655 6.07 -4.01 2.08
C ASN A 655 4.76 -4.83 2.08
N ILE A 656 4.30 -5.32 3.24
CA ILE A 656 3.03 -6.06 3.38
C ILE A 656 1.82 -5.19 2.98
N LEU A 657 1.90 -3.86 3.11
CA LEU A 657 0.80 -2.95 2.77
C LEU A 657 0.47 -2.95 1.27
N ASP A 658 1.45 -3.33 0.43
CA ASP A 658 1.19 -3.56 -0.97
C ASP A 658 0.70 -4.98 -1.28
N GLN A 659 0.51 -5.86 -0.29
CA GLN A 659 0.09 -7.25 -0.53
C GLN A 659 -1.28 -7.57 0.04
N VAL A 660 -1.91 -6.60 0.71
CA VAL A 660 -3.19 -6.78 1.41
C VAL A 660 -4.31 -5.90 0.83
N LYS A 661 -5.54 -6.33 1.04
CA LYS A 661 -6.77 -5.59 0.71
C LYS A 661 -7.84 -5.76 1.79
N MET A 662 -8.86 -4.90 1.78
CA MET A 662 -9.95 -4.89 2.77
C MET A 662 -11.32 -5.27 2.19
N THR A 663 -11.41 -5.63 0.91
CA THR A 663 -12.68 -6.00 0.26
C THR A 663 -12.57 -7.32 -0.48
N GLY A 664 -13.72 -7.97 -0.70
CA GLY A 664 -13.81 -9.17 -1.52
C GLY A 664 -13.70 -8.91 -3.03
N ASN A 665 -13.62 -7.65 -3.45
CA ASN A 665 -13.59 -7.29 -4.87
C ASN A 665 -12.25 -7.70 -5.51
N THR A 666 -12.29 -8.09 -6.79
CA THR A 666 -11.10 -8.37 -7.61
C THR A 666 -10.59 -7.11 -8.32
N GLU A 667 -11.43 -6.08 -8.41
CA GLU A 667 -11.15 -4.78 -9.00
C GLU A 667 -11.91 -3.69 -8.21
N THR A 668 -11.31 -2.50 -8.08
CA THR A 668 -11.87 -1.36 -7.34
C THR A 668 -11.79 -0.09 -8.19
N TYR A 669 -12.89 0.68 -8.22
CA TYR A 669 -12.90 1.98 -8.90
C TYR A 669 -12.36 3.08 -8.01
N GLY A 670 -11.66 4.04 -8.62
CA GLY A 670 -11.30 5.31 -7.97
C GLY A 670 -10.12 5.26 -7.00
N LEU A 671 -9.27 4.23 -7.05
CA LEU A 671 -8.05 4.20 -6.25
C LEU A 671 -7.16 5.41 -6.57
N VAL A 672 -6.74 6.12 -5.53
CA VAL A 672 -5.94 7.34 -5.66
C VAL A 672 -4.47 6.99 -5.85
N SER A 673 -3.82 7.56 -6.85
CA SER A 673 -2.37 7.38 -6.95
C SER A 673 -1.67 8.19 -5.86
N ILE A 674 -0.86 7.55 -5.02
CA ILE A 674 0.04 8.25 -4.08
C ILE A 674 1.13 9.05 -4.80
N ASN A 675 1.29 8.83 -6.10
CA ASN A 675 2.13 9.62 -6.96
C ASN A 675 1.38 10.80 -7.60
N ALA A 676 0.14 11.11 -7.21
CA ALA A 676 -0.60 12.24 -7.77
C ALA A 676 0.20 13.55 -7.77
N SER A 677 0.11 14.31 -8.88
CA SER A 677 0.73 15.64 -9.01
C SER A 677 -0.09 16.74 -8.34
N THR A 678 -1.37 16.49 -8.05
CA THR A 678 -2.30 17.48 -7.50
C THR A 678 -2.38 17.39 -5.98
N ASP A 679 -1.86 18.41 -5.29
CA ASP A 679 -1.93 18.52 -3.82
C ASP A 679 -3.37 18.44 -3.30
N SER A 680 -4.37 19.04 -3.97
CA SER A 680 -5.78 18.94 -3.57
C SER A 680 -6.30 17.51 -3.46
N VAL A 681 -5.88 16.62 -4.37
CA VAL A 681 -6.30 15.22 -4.36
C VAL A 681 -5.69 14.48 -3.18
N LEU A 682 -4.40 14.71 -2.90
CA LEU A 682 -3.73 14.16 -1.72
C LEU A 682 -4.33 14.70 -0.42
N LYS A 683 -4.71 15.99 -0.40
CA LYS A 683 -5.40 16.59 0.76
C LYS A 683 -6.75 15.93 1.01
N ALA A 684 -7.58 15.72 -0.02
CA ALA A 684 -8.85 15.02 0.11
C ALA A 684 -8.66 13.56 0.59
N LEU A 685 -7.62 12.88 0.12
CA LEU A 685 -7.27 11.53 0.58
C LEU A 685 -6.97 11.48 2.10
N ILE A 686 -6.34 12.50 2.67
CA ILE A 686 -5.91 12.53 4.09
C ILE A 686 -6.92 13.22 5.01
N ALA A 687 -7.72 14.12 4.46
CA ALA A 687 -8.69 14.91 5.23
C ALA A 687 -9.63 14.02 6.04
N LYS A 688 -10.01 14.53 7.23
CA LYS A 688 -10.93 13.89 8.17
C LYS A 688 -10.47 12.55 8.75
N ILE A 689 -9.28 12.06 8.39
CA ILE A 689 -8.65 10.97 9.15
C ILE A 689 -8.50 11.44 10.59
N ARG A 690 -8.88 10.58 11.53
CA ARG A 690 -8.65 10.80 12.96
C ARG A 690 -7.43 10.03 13.41
N ALA A 691 -6.55 10.66 14.15
CA ALA A 691 -5.32 10.09 14.68
C ALA A 691 -5.29 10.19 16.22
N GLY A 692 -4.53 9.31 16.87
CA GLY A 692 -4.52 9.14 18.31
C GLY A 692 -5.75 8.39 18.85
N VAL A 693 -6.36 7.51 18.04
CA VAL A 693 -7.46 6.65 18.51
C VAL A 693 -6.90 5.65 19.54
N PRO A 694 -7.45 5.58 20.76
CA PRO A 694 -7.00 4.61 21.75
C PRO A 694 -7.51 3.20 21.40
N TRP A 695 -6.61 2.22 21.45
CA TRP A 695 -6.99 0.81 21.48
C TRP A 695 -7.62 0.50 22.84
N LYS A 696 -8.96 0.56 22.93
CA LYS A 696 -9.66 0.19 24.16
C LYS A 696 -9.81 -1.32 24.24
N ASN A 697 -9.24 -1.87 25.30
CA ASN A 697 -9.27 -3.28 25.69
C ASN A 697 -10.60 -3.64 26.37
N ASN A 698 -11.74 -3.46 25.70
CA ASN A 698 -13.04 -3.71 26.31
C ASN A 698 -13.86 -4.68 25.45
N GLY A 699 -13.84 -5.95 25.88
CA GLY A 699 -14.57 -7.09 25.33
C GLY A 699 -16.09 -7.01 25.49
N SER A 700 -16.70 -5.95 24.98
CA SER A 700 -18.10 -6.02 24.56
C SER A 700 -18.25 -5.10 23.36
N ASP A 701 -18.48 -5.72 22.20
CA ASP A 701 -19.33 -5.08 21.22
C ASP A 701 -20.59 -4.64 21.98
N GLY A 702 -20.99 -3.38 21.84
CA GLY A 702 -22.12 -2.87 22.59
C GLY A 702 -23.31 -3.82 22.38
N THR A 703 -23.72 -4.54 23.42
CA THR A 703 -24.90 -5.43 23.43
C THR A 703 -26.22 -4.64 23.22
N SER A 704 -26.10 -3.37 22.82
CA SER A 704 -27.16 -2.38 22.62
C SER A 704 -27.11 -1.77 21.22
N GLY A 705 -26.80 -2.49 20.14
CA GLY A 705 -27.21 -2.14 18.77
C GLY A 705 -26.85 -0.74 18.22
N THR A 706 -25.98 0.02 18.88
CA THR A 706 -25.47 1.32 18.44
C THR A 706 -23.99 1.14 18.14
N ALA A 707 -23.57 1.56 16.94
CA ALA A 707 -22.23 1.60 16.35
C ALA A 707 -21.04 1.10 17.21
N ASP A 708 -20.14 0.35 16.57
CA ASP A 708 -18.82 0.03 17.10
C ASP A 708 -18.03 1.32 17.40
N ASP A 709 -18.24 1.88 18.59
CA ASP A 709 -17.63 3.12 19.03
C ASP A 709 -16.10 3.03 19.07
N ASN A 710 -15.52 1.81 19.03
CA ASN A 710 -14.08 1.54 19.06
C ASN A 710 -13.51 1.08 17.70
N SER A 711 -14.27 1.17 16.61
CA SER A 711 -13.75 0.87 15.26
C SER A 711 -12.54 1.76 14.93
N PRO A 712 -11.50 1.24 14.25
CA PRO A 712 -10.30 1.99 13.84
C PRO A 712 -10.55 3.41 13.31
N GLY A 713 -11.56 3.61 12.47
CA GLY A 713 -11.96 4.91 11.90
C GLY A 713 -13.23 5.52 12.50
N SER A 714 -13.62 5.09 13.70
CA SER A 714 -14.76 5.64 14.45
C SER A 714 -14.63 7.15 14.62
N ARG A 715 -15.73 7.86 14.36
CA ARG A 715 -15.81 9.33 14.52
C ARG A 715 -15.78 9.77 15.98
N ASN A 716 -15.98 8.85 16.92
CA ASN A 716 -16.15 9.16 18.34
C ASN A 716 -14.81 9.22 19.10
N ASN A 717 -13.69 8.88 18.46
CA ASN A 717 -12.37 8.81 19.08
C ASN A 717 -11.27 9.48 18.23
N GLY A 718 -10.15 9.83 18.84
CA GLY A 718 -9.01 10.48 18.18
C GLY A 718 -9.23 11.97 17.84
N THR A 719 -8.18 12.60 17.31
CA THR A 719 -8.17 14.00 16.83
C THR A 719 -8.19 14.00 15.31
N GLU A 720 -9.12 14.76 14.74
CA GLU A 720 -9.29 14.90 13.30
C GLU A 720 -8.19 15.76 12.68
N LEU A 721 -7.59 15.26 11.60
CA LEU A 721 -6.63 16.01 10.80
C LEU A 721 -7.34 17.14 10.06
N THR A 722 -6.89 18.37 10.29
CA THR A 722 -7.54 19.57 9.77
C THR A 722 -6.90 20.06 8.46
N TYR A 723 -7.72 20.52 7.52
CA TYR A 723 -7.31 20.83 6.14
C TYR A 723 -6.14 21.83 6.04
N ASN A 724 -6.26 23.00 6.68
CA ASN A 724 -5.28 24.10 6.57
C ASN A 724 -4.04 23.94 7.48
N THR A 725 -3.92 22.83 8.20
CA THR A 725 -2.79 22.56 9.09
C THR A 725 -2.15 21.24 8.68
N ASN A 726 -2.57 20.15 9.30
CA ASN A 726 -1.91 18.86 9.27
C ASN A 726 -2.05 18.21 7.89
N VAL A 727 -3.25 18.29 7.30
CA VAL A 727 -3.52 17.74 5.97
C VAL A 727 -2.66 18.41 4.90
N THR A 728 -2.55 19.74 4.92
CA THR A 728 -1.70 20.47 3.97
C THR A 728 -0.23 20.09 4.12
N ASN A 729 0.28 20.01 5.35
CA ASN A 729 1.67 19.63 5.60
C ASN A 729 1.98 18.21 5.13
N ILE A 730 1.10 17.24 5.41
CA ILE A 730 1.28 15.85 5.00
C ILE A 730 1.20 15.74 3.47
N ALA A 731 0.21 16.36 2.83
CA ALA A 731 0.06 16.32 1.38
C ALA A 731 1.29 16.89 0.67
N SER A 732 1.79 18.05 1.11
CA SER A 732 3.01 18.65 0.55
C SER A 732 4.27 17.83 0.84
N ALA A 733 4.33 17.09 1.95
CA ALA A 733 5.44 16.18 2.24
C ALA A 733 5.41 14.92 1.35
N ILE A 734 4.22 14.43 1.00
CA ILE A 734 4.06 13.35 0.02
C ILE A 734 4.47 13.85 -1.35
N SER A 735 3.89 14.96 -1.83
CA SER A 735 4.18 15.49 -3.17
C SER A 735 5.63 15.95 -3.31
N GLY A 736 6.24 16.51 -2.27
CA GLY A 736 7.65 16.92 -2.24
C GLY A 736 8.65 15.81 -1.89
N SER A 737 8.22 14.55 -1.72
CA SER A 737 9.11 13.47 -1.28
C SER A 737 10.19 13.15 -2.31
N ALA A 738 11.44 13.08 -1.86
CA ALA A 738 12.59 12.66 -2.68
C ALA A 738 12.53 11.18 -3.13
N TYR A 739 11.60 10.40 -2.58
CA TYR A 739 11.38 9.01 -2.94
C TYR A 739 10.30 8.82 -4.01
N ARG A 740 9.63 9.90 -4.44
CA ARG A 740 8.74 9.82 -5.62
C ARG A 740 9.59 9.65 -6.88
N GLN A 741 9.16 8.83 -7.84
CA GLN A 741 7.91 8.07 -7.87
C GLN A 741 7.96 6.78 -7.03
N PHE A 742 6.96 6.58 -6.16
CA PHE A 742 6.80 5.33 -5.41
C PHE A 742 6.40 4.19 -6.37
N LYS A 743 7.09 3.06 -6.29
CA LYS A 743 6.81 1.81 -7.04
C LYS A 743 5.72 0.95 -6.39
N THR A 744 5.66 0.93 -5.06
CA THR A 744 4.64 0.20 -4.30
C THR A 744 3.94 1.11 -3.32
N ARG A 745 2.73 0.74 -2.89
CA ARG A 745 1.97 1.55 -1.93
C ARG A 745 2.71 1.67 -0.60
N GLY A 746 3.35 0.58 -0.17
CA GLY A 746 4.09 0.51 1.09
C GLY A 746 5.26 1.48 1.20
N GLN A 747 5.85 1.95 0.09
CA GLN A 747 6.96 2.91 0.15
C GLN A 747 6.57 4.28 0.72
N ILE A 748 5.28 4.59 0.79
CA ILE A 748 4.82 5.87 1.32
C ILE A 748 5.23 6.11 2.78
N VAL A 749 5.50 5.05 3.54
CA VAL A 749 5.97 5.14 4.94
C VAL A 749 7.28 5.92 5.08
N LYS A 750 8.04 6.09 3.99
CA LYS A 750 9.25 6.92 3.95
C LYS A 750 8.96 8.41 4.08
N VAL A 751 7.70 8.84 3.95
CA VAL A 751 7.26 10.20 4.24
C VAL A 751 7.09 10.36 5.74
N SER A 752 8.10 10.90 6.41
CA SER A 752 8.17 10.95 7.88
C SER A 752 6.97 11.63 8.54
N LYS A 753 6.35 12.60 7.87
CA LYS A 753 5.19 13.36 8.36
C LYS A 753 3.95 12.50 8.65
N LEU A 754 3.92 11.26 8.16
CA LEU A 754 2.85 10.30 8.44
C LEU A 754 2.99 9.64 9.83
N SER A 755 4.16 9.70 10.45
CA SER A 755 4.50 8.90 11.64
C SER A 755 5.44 9.58 12.65
N ASP A 756 5.96 10.78 12.36
CA ASP A 756 6.89 11.51 13.24
C ASP A 756 6.21 12.20 14.43
N GLY A 757 4.88 12.21 14.49
CA GLY A 757 4.10 12.82 15.57
C GLY A 757 4.05 14.34 15.53
N THR A 758 4.54 14.98 14.45
CA THR A 758 4.47 16.45 14.32
C THR A 758 3.09 16.93 13.87
N GLU A 759 2.37 16.12 13.09
CA GLU A 759 1.07 16.46 12.51
C GLU A 759 -0.13 15.87 13.28
N ALA A 760 0.12 14.91 14.17
CA ALA A 760 -0.86 14.36 15.08
C ALA A 760 -0.17 13.77 16.30
N THR A 761 -0.90 13.59 17.41
CA THR A 761 -0.36 12.93 18.61
C THR A 761 -0.09 11.45 18.33
N GLN A 762 1.15 11.11 17.97
CA GLN A 762 1.58 9.75 17.64
C GLN A 762 2.72 9.30 18.57
N THR A 763 2.38 9.03 19.83
CA THR A 763 3.36 8.78 20.91
C THR A 763 3.84 7.32 21.00
N LYS A 764 3.13 6.36 20.39
CA LYS A 764 3.44 4.92 20.41
C LYS A 764 3.49 4.38 18.99
N ASN A 765 4.17 3.25 18.75
CA ASN A 765 4.23 2.64 17.41
C ASN A 765 2.82 2.46 16.81
N ALA A 766 1.89 1.95 17.61
CA ALA A 766 0.49 1.82 17.21
C ALA A 766 -0.13 3.12 16.69
N THR A 767 0.07 4.27 17.33
CA THR A 767 -0.48 5.55 16.86
C THR A 767 0.31 6.15 15.70
N LYS A 768 1.57 5.76 15.52
CA LYS A 768 2.40 6.17 14.37
C LYS A 768 2.00 5.49 13.06
N GLU A 769 1.41 4.30 13.12
CA GLU A 769 0.99 3.51 11.95
C GLU A 769 -0.44 3.86 11.49
N GLU A 770 -1.18 4.59 12.33
CA GLU A 770 -2.61 4.85 12.19
C GLU A 770 -3.02 5.59 10.92
N ILE A 771 -2.31 6.68 10.60
CA ILE A 771 -2.64 7.52 9.44
C ILE A 771 -2.51 6.68 8.16
N ILE A 772 -1.40 5.97 8.00
CA ILE A 772 -1.13 5.12 6.83
C ILE A 772 -2.18 4.01 6.73
N GLY A 773 -2.44 3.30 7.83
CA GLY A 773 -3.42 2.22 7.84
C GLY A 773 -4.82 2.65 7.39
N LYS A 774 -5.21 3.91 7.64
CA LYS A 774 -6.54 4.45 7.34
C LYS A 774 -6.75 4.98 5.92
N PHE A 775 -5.72 5.02 5.08
CA PHE A 775 -5.89 5.41 3.66
C PHE A 775 -5.21 4.47 2.68
N ILE A 776 -4.24 3.64 3.11
CA ILE A 776 -3.39 2.90 2.18
C ILE A 776 -4.15 1.98 1.22
N ASN A 777 -5.24 1.36 1.67
CA ASN A 777 -6.08 0.51 0.81
C ASN A 777 -6.81 1.29 -0.29
N LEU A 778 -7.02 2.60 -0.09
CA LEU A 778 -7.69 3.49 -1.03
C LEU A 778 -6.75 3.98 -2.14
N THR A 779 -5.52 3.46 -2.16
CA THR A 779 -4.46 3.96 -3.02
C THR A 779 -3.94 2.93 -4.00
N LYS A 780 -3.21 3.43 -5.00
CA LYS A 780 -2.33 2.71 -5.91
C LYS A 780 -1.00 3.45 -6.03
N ALA A 781 0.05 2.74 -6.42
CA ALA A 781 1.38 3.32 -6.65
C ALA A 781 1.69 3.55 -8.14
N THR A 782 0.69 3.43 -9.02
CA THR A 782 0.93 3.59 -10.45
C THR A 782 1.28 5.03 -10.83
N SER A 783 1.91 5.20 -12.01
CA SER A 783 2.36 6.51 -12.49
C SER A 783 1.20 7.46 -12.71
N ILE A 784 1.47 8.76 -12.56
CA ILE A 784 0.58 9.86 -12.99
C ILE A 784 0.19 9.76 -14.47
N ASP A 785 0.86 8.89 -15.21
CA ASP A 785 0.75 8.72 -16.64
C ASP A 785 -0.16 7.58 -17.10
N ASP A 786 -0.83 6.83 -16.22
CA ASP A 786 -1.68 5.69 -16.67
C ASP A 786 -2.88 6.11 -17.54
N THR A 787 -3.26 7.38 -17.46
CA THR A 787 -4.23 8.01 -18.36
C THR A 787 -3.59 9.25 -18.97
N ILE A 788 -3.54 9.26 -20.30
CA ILE A 788 -2.91 10.31 -21.11
C ILE A 788 -3.92 10.84 -22.07
N VAL A 789 -3.88 12.15 -22.28
CA VAL A 789 -4.53 12.74 -23.45
C VAL A 789 -3.49 13.04 -24.51
N ILE A 790 -3.77 12.58 -25.72
CA ILE A 790 -3.05 12.96 -26.91
C ILE A 790 -3.84 14.06 -27.61
N ILE A 791 -3.20 15.20 -27.80
CA ILE A 791 -3.70 16.27 -28.66
C ILE A 791 -2.92 16.18 -29.97
N ALA A 792 -3.62 16.08 -31.09
CA ALA A 792 -3.02 16.05 -32.42
C ALA A 792 -3.59 17.16 -33.29
N LEU A 793 -2.69 17.84 -34.01
CA LEU A 793 -3.02 18.81 -35.05
C LEU A 793 -2.50 18.29 -36.38
N ALA A 794 -3.35 18.30 -37.40
CA ALA A 794 -2.97 17.92 -38.76
C ALA A 794 -3.43 18.94 -39.77
N GLN A 795 -2.66 19.06 -40.86
CA GLN A 795 -2.99 19.90 -41.98
C GLN A 795 -2.71 19.17 -43.30
N ALA A 796 -3.65 19.26 -44.25
CA ALA A 796 -3.42 18.86 -45.63
C ALA A 796 -2.69 19.98 -46.37
N ILE A 797 -1.62 19.62 -47.08
CA ILE A 797 -0.76 20.58 -47.76
C ILE A 797 -0.79 20.29 -49.27
N LYS A 798 -0.95 21.36 -50.03
CA LYS A 798 -0.64 21.37 -51.46
C LYS A 798 0.75 21.95 -51.64
N ASP A 799 1.69 21.04 -51.84
CA ASP A 799 3.06 21.35 -52.23
C ASP A 799 3.05 21.96 -53.65
N VAL A 800 3.31 23.27 -53.72
CA VAL A 800 3.31 24.04 -54.98
C VAL A 800 4.60 23.85 -55.78
N GLY A 801 5.52 22.99 -55.30
CA GLY A 801 6.80 22.69 -55.92
C GLY A 801 6.73 22.43 -57.43
N ASP A 802 7.85 22.70 -58.12
CA ASP A 802 8.19 22.44 -59.55
C ASP A 802 9.27 23.45 -60.02
N GLY A 803 10.11 23.97 -59.11
CA GLY A 803 11.07 25.05 -59.41
C GLY A 803 10.41 26.41 -59.66
N LYS A 804 9.13 26.57 -59.29
CA LYS A 804 8.35 27.78 -59.55
C LYS A 804 8.70 28.89 -58.56
N THR A 805 8.56 30.13 -59.02
CA THR A 805 8.53 31.31 -58.15
C THR A 805 7.08 31.63 -57.84
N ILE A 806 6.76 31.72 -56.55
CA ILE A 806 5.44 32.10 -56.06
C ILE A 806 5.55 33.47 -55.41
N SER A 807 4.67 34.39 -55.79
CA SER A 807 4.55 35.69 -55.12
C SER A 807 3.13 35.88 -54.59
N LYS A 808 3.01 36.27 -53.32
CA LYS A 808 1.75 36.51 -52.62
C LYS A 808 1.82 37.85 -51.89
N ASP A 809 0.76 38.63 -52.01
CA ASP A 809 0.51 39.83 -51.20
C ASP A 809 0.16 39.37 -49.78
N LEU A 810 1.14 39.40 -48.87
CA LEU A 810 1.02 38.89 -47.50
C LEU A 810 0.62 39.99 -46.50
N ASP A 811 0.89 41.26 -46.80
CA ASP A 811 0.46 42.41 -45.99
C ASP A 811 -0.90 43.01 -46.39
N ALA A 812 -1.50 42.49 -47.47
CA ALA A 812 -2.76 42.92 -48.05
C ALA A 812 -2.76 44.39 -48.51
N ASN A 813 -1.60 44.92 -48.93
CA ASN A 813 -1.46 46.29 -49.41
C ASN A 813 -1.93 46.47 -50.87
N GLY A 814 -2.22 45.36 -51.58
CA GLY A 814 -2.73 45.36 -52.94
C GLY A 814 -1.65 45.36 -54.04
N THR A 815 -0.38 45.20 -53.67
CA THR A 815 0.77 45.12 -54.59
C THR A 815 1.58 43.83 -54.38
N ILE A 816 2.27 43.36 -55.43
CA ILE A 816 3.11 42.15 -55.38
C ILE A 816 4.36 42.39 -56.24
N GLY A 817 5.55 42.16 -55.69
CA GLY A 817 6.78 41.99 -56.48
C GLY A 817 7.47 43.28 -56.93
N SER A 818 7.35 44.38 -56.18
CA SER A 818 8.23 45.55 -56.34
C SER A 818 9.56 45.33 -55.59
N ALA A 819 10.63 46.04 -55.98
CA ALA A 819 11.94 45.91 -55.31
C ALA A 819 11.91 46.37 -53.83
N ASP A 820 10.91 47.20 -53.47
CA ASP A 820 10.66 47.68 -52.11
C ASP A 820 9.80 46.69 -51.29
N GLU A 821 9.25 45.64 -51.92
CA GLU A 821 8.30 44.65 -51.37
C GLU A 821 8.94 43.25 -51.26
N ALA A 822 10.27 43.15 -51.24
CA ALA A 822 10.95 41.86 -51.09
C ALA A 822 10.61 41.16 -49.76
N THR A 823 10.15 41.95 -48.79
CA THR A 823 9.71 41.53 -47.46
C THR A 823 8.53 42.37 -46.94
N ALA A 824 7.47 41.72 -46.47
CA ALA A 824 6.31 42.31 -45.81
C ALA A 824 6.43 42.24 -44.28
N THR A 825 6.04 43.30 -43.58
CA THR A 825 5.85 43.27 -42.11
C THR A 825 4.43 42.81 -41.81
N VAL A 826 4.31 41.63 -41.23
CA VAL A 826 3.04 40.97 -40.92
C VAL A 826 2.73 41.15 -39.44
N LYS A 827 1.47 41.43 -39.10
CA LYS A 827 1.01 41.67 -37.70
C LYS A 827 0.72 40.37 -36.94
N TYR A 828 1.59 39.39 -37.10
CA TYR A 828 1.46 38.06 -36.50
C TYR A 828 2.83 37.65 -35.96
N ASP A 829 2.82 37.02 -34.79
CA ASP A 829 4.00 36.37 -34.20
C ASP A 829 4.19 35.01 -34.88
N ILE A 830 4.93 35.02 -35.97
CA ILE A 830 5.23 33.87 -36.83
C ILE A 830 6.41 33.09 -36.28
N ASN A 831 7.38 33.79 -35.68
CA ASN A 831 8.62 33.23 -35.15
C ASN A 831 8.50 32.79 -33.66
N GLY A 832 7.38 33.09 -33.01
CA GLY A 832 7.07 32.71 -31.63
C GLY A 832 7.89 33.46 -30.58
N ASP A 833 8.52 34.59 -30.91
CA ASP A 833 9.39 35.35 -30.01
C ASP A 833 8.63 36.33 -29.09
N GLY A 834 7.31 36.41 -29.24
CA GLY A 834 6.44 37.30 -28.48
C GLY A 834 6.29 38.70 -29.09
N ASP A 835 6.92 38.97 -30.24
CA ASP A 835 6.71 40.15 -31.08
C ASP A 835 5.73 39.82 -32.22
N ILE A 836 4.82 40.76 -32.49
CA ILE A 836 3.84 40.64 -33.58
C ILE A 836 4.31 41.38 -34.85
N THR A 837 5.58 41.77 -34.95
CA THR A 837 6.13 42.56 -36.07
C THR A 837 7.16 41.78 -36.89
N ASP A 838 6.80 40.57 -37.27
CA ASP A 838 7.64 39.72 -38.10
C ASP A 838 7.75 40.19 -39.55
N THR A 839 8.90 39.92 -40.14
CA THR A 839 9.22 40.28 -41.54
C THR A 839 9.30 39.01 -42.38
N ILE A 840 8.51 38.92 -43.44
CA ILE A 840 8.44 37.73 -44.30
C ILE A 840 8.62 38.06 -45.77
N SER A 841 9.27 37.17 -46.53
CA SER A 841 9.38 37.38 -47.98
C SER A 841 8.03 37.17 -48.68
N GLU A 842 7.68 38.08 -49.59
CA GLU A 842 6.50 37.94 -50.44
C GLU A 842 6.77 37.18 -51.74
N THR A 843 8.04 36.90 -52.04
CA THR A 843 8.46 36.19 -53.25
C THR A 843 9.36 35.01 -52.92
N PHE A 844 8.80 33.81 -53.06
CA PHE A 844 9.47 32.55 -52.81
C PHE A 844 10.03 31.99 -54.11
N SER A 845 11.35 31.97 -54.24
CA SER A 845 12.04 31.53 -55.44
C SER A 845 12.40 30.05 -55.36
N ASN A 846 12.31 29.33 -56.48
CA ASN A 846 12.76 27.93 -56.60
C ASN A 846 12.07 26.99 -55.58
N CYS A 847 10.74 27.06 -55.46
CA CYS A 847 9.98 26.12 -54.62
C CYS A 847 10.15 24.69 -55.15
N GLN A 848 10.68 23.80 -54.31
CA GLN A 848 10.99 22.42 -54.66
C GLN A 848 10.02 21.45 -54.02
N TYR A 849 9.62 20.43 -54.79
CA TYR A 849 8.82 19.34 -54.24
C TYR A 849 9.54 18.64 -53.08
N GLY A 850 8.81 18.42 -52.00
CA GLY A 850 9.34 17.78 -50.79
C GLY A 850 9.97 18.76 -49.80
N THR A 851 10.04 20.06 -50.12
CA THR A 851 10.47 21.12 -49.22
C THR A 851 9.29 22.00 -48.84
N TYR A 852 9.04 22.18 -47.54
CA TYR A 852 7.97 23.05 -47.07
C TYR A 852 8.42 24.50 -47.22
N ASN A 853 7.73 25.24 -48.07
CA ASN A 853 7.94 26.65 -48.26
C ASN A 853 6.80 27.39 -47.55
N GLN A 854 7.10 27.92 -46.36
CA GLN A 854 6.17 28.68 -45.53
C GLN A 854 5.44 29.74 -46.37
N TYR A 855 4.11 29.75 -46.31
CA TYR A 855 3.20 30.62 -47.08
C TYR A 855 3.20 30.47 -48.61
N ALA A 856 4.22 29.87 -49.24
CA ALA A 856 4.15 29.47 -50.65
C ALA A 856 3.24 28.24 -50.81
N ASP A 857 3.47 27.20 -50.00
CA ASP A 857 2.62 26.02 -49.92
C ASP A 857 1.24 26.37 -49.33
N GLU A 858 0.20 25.74 -49.87
CA GLU A 858 -1.19 26.04 -49.48
C GLU A 858 -1.68 25.01 -48.45
N ILE A 859 -2.14 25.51 -47.30
CA ILE A 859 -2.90 24.71 -46.32
C ILE A 859 -4.32 24.57 -46.87
N LEU A 860 -4.72 23.34 -47.21
CA LEU A 860 -6.02 23.06 -47.83
C LEU A 860 -7.13 22.84 -46.78
N ALA A 861 -6.78 22.18 -45.68
CA ALA A 861 -7.67 21.91 -44.57
C ALA A 861 -6.85 21.63 -43.30
N GLU A 862 -7.42 21.97 -42.15
CA GLU A 862 -6.86 21.75 -40.81
C GLU A 862 -7.85 20.90 -40.00
N GLN A 863 -7.33 19.98 -39.19
CA GLN A 863 -8.13 19.20 -38.25
C GLN A 863 -7.34 18.99 -36.97
N LYS A 864 -7.97 19.33 -35.86
CA LYS A 864 -7.49 19.03 -34.50
C LYS A 864 -8.29 17.87 -33.92
N VAL A 865 -7.61 16.98 -33.19
CA VAL A 865 -8.18 15.79 -32.58
C VAL A 865 -7.67 15.65 -31.16
N LEU A 866 -8.53 15.19 -30.27
CA LEU A 866 -8.22 14.81 -28.90
C LEU A 866 -8.56 13.34 -28.70
N ALA A 867 -7.59 12.57 -28.22
CA ALA A 867 -7.78 11.18 -27.83
C ALA A 867 -7.36 10.97 -26.38
N VAL A 868 -8.24 10.39 -25.56
CA VAL A 868 -7.89 9.92 -24.21
C VAL A 868 -7.53 8.46 -24.31
N VAL A 869 -6.32 8.13 -23.87
CA VAL A 869 -5.81 6.76 -23.83
C VAL A 869 -5.50 6.38 -22.39
N SER A 870 -5.78 5.13 -22.03
CA SER A 870 -5.39 4.58 -20.75
C SER A 870 -4.60 3.30 -20.95
N ARG A 871 -3.55 3.15 -20.13
CA ARG A 871 -2.79 1.92 -20.01
C ARG A 871 -3.59 0.96 -19.16
N ASN A 872 -3.92 -0.20 -19.72
CA ASN A 872 -4.49 -1.26 -18.93
C ASN A 872 -3.38 -1.82 -18.00
N PRO A 873 -3.55 -1.75 -16.67
CA PRO A 873 -2.50 -2.11 -15.72
C PRO A 873 -2.19 -3.61 -15.72
N VAL A 874 -3.12 -4.46 -16.20
CA VAL A 874 -2.94 -5.91 -16.26
C VAL A 874 -2.20 -6.33 -17.54
N SER A 875 -2.59 -5.79 -18.69
CA SER A 875 -2.03 -6.20 -20.00
C SER A 875 -0.91 -5.30 -20.52
N GLY A 876 -0.65 -4.16 -19.85
CA GLY A 876 0.30 -3.14 -20.31
C GLY A 876 -0.12 -2.39 -21.59
N LYS A 877 -1.27 -2.75 -22.18
CA LYS A 877 -1.72 -2.21 -23.47
C LYS A 877 -2.45 -0.89 -23.31
N TRP A 878 -2.13 0.06 -24.19
CA TRP A 878 -2.87 1.31 -24.35
C TRP A 878 -4.18 1.09 -25.12
N LYS A 879 -5.28 1.54 -24.53
CA LYS A 879 -6.62 1.55 -25.13
C LYS A 879 -7.12 2.99 -25.27
N ILE A 880 -7.69 3.31 -26.44
CA ILE A 880 -8.42 4.57 -26.63
C ILE A 880 -9.74 4.46 -25.87
N ILE A 881 -9.93 5.32 -24.87
CA ILE A 881 -11.18 5.45 -24.12
C ILE A 881 -12.10 6.44 -24.85
N LYS A 882 -11.54 7.53 -25.36
CA LYS A 882 -12.29 8.62 -25.98
C LYS A 882 -11.55 9.15 -27.19
N PHE A 883 -12.30 9.50 -28.24
CA PHE A 883 -11.78 10.12 -29.44
C PHE A 883 -12.76 11.20 -29.89
N MET A 884 -12.25 12.40 -30.15
CA MET A 884 -13.06 13.55 -30.58
C MET A 884 -12.33 14.36 -31.63
N TYR A 885 -13.06 14.78 -32.66
CA TYR A 885 -12.63 15.89 -33.51
C TYR A 885 -12.96 17.19 -32.78
N LEU A 886 -11.98 18.07 -32.65
CA LEU A 886 -12.19 19.41 -32.11
C LEU A 886 -12.54 20.34 -33.29
N GLU A 887 -13.62 21.09 -33.14
CA GLU A 887 -13.95 22.21 -34.01
C GLU A 887 -13.33 23.46 -33.38
N ASP A 888 -12.57 24.23 -34.17
CA ASP A 888 -11.99 25.51 -33.74
C ASP A 888 -13.07 26.62 -33.65
#